data_AF-A0A067CDM6-F1
#
_entry.id   AF-A0A067CDM6-F1
#
_cell.length_a   1.000
_cell.length_b   1.000
_cell.length_c   1.000
_cell.angle_alpha   90.00
_cell.angle_beta   90.00
_cell.angle_gamma   90.00
#
_symmetry.space_group_name_H-M   'P 1'
#
loop_
_entity.id
_entity.type
_entity.pdbx_description
1 polymer ?
#
loop_
_entity_poly.entity_id
_entity_poly.type
_entity_poly.pdbx_seq_one_letter_code
_entity_poly.pdbx_strand_id
1 'polypeptide(L)'
;MALELVLGAFNERALKCVIALKETATAFELRKAPTPSTTPKLVTPEGRTINTANSICRYISASSGRLAFDDLAVDDYVEWEERVLRVSAAGSDKAALAALIEAKIRSATFLVGSAITLADIVVAPVLRKALEALPAATYPLATARAYVAAFSALPRRTVPLTPAMASGTTFDHLLGIVESLFEDAIRAAYPGVLSEHAIALDVARTKTAKFGDYQCNNAMNIFTALKGTPGAPGSPRDVANAILAAMPVNPVLEKLSVAGPGFINAFLRPNFIGSRLSTLLTQGVHASPGKKLKIVVDFSSPNIAKDMHVGHLRSTIIGDAMCRILEFQGHEVLRINHVGDWGTQFGMLICHLMDVFPTWQEEMPDITDLTQLYKNAKQRFDEDEAFHKRSKDQVVLLQSGDEQSRKVWITLCDISRREFQKVYDRLDVSLNEMGESFYNPIIPNVIKMLEDKKITEDSNGAKVIFTTKYKQPFMLVKTDGSYLYDTTDIAALWYRLHEQKADWIIIYTDYTQQDHFGLLFEVGAMSGILDPTKHRVNHVGFGTVNDETGKRFKTRSGETVRLVNLLDESKTRMKEQLLARIAAGQTSLPASEVDAAAERIGYGAVKYFDLSQSPTTSYEFSYDKMLSTTGNTAVYLLFAYARLSSIVRKSGVDVAALSPSILALTDAHESALAIELLQFQDVVTQINKDLGSNRLCTYLYNVAEKVQLFVTKCRVLGVPEQNSRLLLCQATLKVMQTCFQMLGIEPLDQI
;
A
#
# COMPACT_ATOMS: atom_id res chain seq x y z
N MET A 1 6.81 24.16 18.99
CA MET A 1 6.92 23.00 19.91
C MET A 1 5.61 22.68 20.66
N ALA A 2 5.07 23.56 21.52
CA ALA A 2 3.81 23.27 22.25
C ALA A 2 2.55 23.22 21.37
N LEU A 3 2.53 23.96 20.24
CA LEU A 3 1.39 23.97 19.31
C LEU A 3 1.31 22.72 18.43
N GLU A 4 2.46 22.10 18.12
CA GLU A 4 2.52 20.93 17.23
C GLU A 4 2.14 19.63 17.92
N LEU A 5 2.42 19.52 19.22
CA LEU A 5 2.13 18.34 20.05
C LEU A 5 0.65 18.18 20.45
N VAL A 6 -0.21 19.14 20.10
CA VAL A 6 -1.67 19.05 20.33
C VAL A 6 -2.43 18.69 19.02
N LEU A 7 -1.76 18.65 17.87
CA LEU A 7 -2.34 18.53 16.50
C LEU A 7 -2.76 17.11 16.08
N GLY A 8 -3.16 16.25 17.02
CA GLY A 8 -3.75 14.95 16.68
C GLY A 8 -5.25 14.97 16.39
N ALA A 9 -6.01 15.99 16.85
CA ALA A 9 -7.47 15.91 16.93
C ALA A 9 -8.19 17.28 17.08
N PHE A 10 -7.96 18.25 16.19
CA PHE A 10 -8.64 19.55 16.34
C PHE A 10 -10.02 19.60 15.69
N ASN A 11 -11.00 20.10 16.46
CA ASN A 11 -12.31 20.52 15.97
C ASN A 11 -12.22 21.85 15.19
N GLU A 12 -13.26 22.20 14.42
CA GLU A 12 -13.29 23.40 13.56
C GLU A 12 -12.93 24.70 14.30
N ARG A 13 -13.28 24.80 15.59
CA ARG A 13 -13.01 25.98 16.41
C ARG A 13 -11.53 26.13 16.71
N ALA A 14 -10.82 25.05 17.00
CA ALA A 14 -9.38 25.11 17.25
C ALA A 14 -8.56 25.33 15.96
N LEU A 15 -9.04 24.82 14.83
CA LEU A 15 -8.41 25.06 13.52
C LEU A 15 -8.36 26.56 13.18
N LYS A 16 -9.44 27.31 13.45
CA LYS A 16 -9.48 28.78 13.25
C LYS A 16 -8.41 29.51 14.05
N CYS A 17 -8.26 29.16 15.33
CA CYS A 17 -7.26 29.77 16.19
C CYS A 17 -5.86 29.51 15.65
N VAL A 18 -5.56 28.28 15.23
CA VAL A 18 -4.26 27.92 14.67
C VAL A 18 -3.96 28.73 13.40
N ILE A 19 -4.94 28.86 12.50
CA ILE A 19 -4.80 29.69 11.29
C ILE A 19 -4.55 31.15 11.69
N ALA A 20 -5.34 31.72 12.59
CA ALA A 20 -5.17 33.11 13.06
C ALA A 20 -3.78 33.36 13.65
N LEU A 21 -3.30 32.46 14.51
CA LEU A 21 -2.01 32.56 15.17
C LEU A 21 -0.85 32.47 14.17
N LYS A 22 -0.97 31.56 13.19
CA LYS A 22 0.04 31.39 12.13
C LYS A 22 0.10 32.60 11.21
N GLU A 23 -1.05 33.07 10.74
CA GLU A 23 -1.10 34.12 9.73
C GLU A 23 -0.64 35.47 10.27
N THR A 24 -0.91 35.77 11.54
CA THR A 24 -0.65 37.10 12.12
C THR A 24 0.68 37.24 12.85
N ALA A 25 1.38 36.13 13.10
CA ALA A 25 2.64 36.09 13.87
C ALA A 25 2.57 36.80 15.25
N THR A 26 1.38 36.97 15.80
CA THR A 26 1.17 37.62 17.11
C THR A 26 1.75 36.76 18.23
N ALA A 27 2.38 37.35 19.24
CA ALA A 27 2.91 36.61 20.39
C ALA A 27 1.79 36.20 21.37
N PHE A 28 1.82 34.95 21.85
CA PHE A 28 0.82 34.42 22.79
C PHE A 28 1.34 33.24 23.61
N GLU A 29 0.68 32.96 24.75
CA GLU A 29 0.90 31.75 25.55
C GLU A 29 -0.38 30.89 25.55
N LEU A 30 -0.24 29.60 25.23
CA LEU A 30 -1.34 28.64 25.18
C LEU A 30 -1.22 27.67 26.35
N ARG A 31 -2.20 27.67 27.26
CA ARG A 31 -2.24 26.78 28.44
C ARG A 31 -3.31 25.71 28.31
N LYS A 32 -2.97 24.47 28.67
CA LYS A 32 -3.93 23.35 28.77
C LYS A 32 -4.88 23.62 29.94
N ALA A 33 -6.19 23.50 29.71
CA ALA A 33 -7.17 23.63 30.79
C ALA A 33 -7.04 22.45 31.78
N PRO A 34 -7.24 22.67 33.08
CA PRO A 34 -7.19 21.60 34.10
C PRO A 34 -8.37 20.61 34.03
N THR A 35 -9.34 20.82 33.14
CA THR A 35 -10.53 19.98 32.92
C THR A 35 -10.63 19.51 31.47
N PRO A 36 -11.38 18.42 31.17
CA PRO A 36 -11.44 17.78 29.84
C PRO A 36 -12.25 18.56 28.79
N SER A 37 -12.21 19.90 28.85
CA SER A 37 -12.71 20.78 27.79
C SER A 37 -11.60 20.96 26.75
N THR A 38 -11.90 20.61 25.50
CA THR A 38 -11.01 20.74 24.32
C THR A 38 -10.94 22.17 23.76
N THR A 39 -11.32 23.17 24.56
CA THR A 39 -11.46 24.54 24.08
C THR A 39 -10.15 25.32 24.32
N PRO A 40 -9.48 25.82 23.27
CA PRO A 40 -8.23 26.57 23.43
C PRO A 40 -8.49 27.87 24.22
N LYS A 41 -7.57 28.22 25.13
CA LYS A 41 -7.56 29.49 25.88
C LYS A 41 -6.31 30.27 25.50
N LEU A 42 -6.49 31.53 25.14
CA LEU A 42 -5.41 32.48 24.84
C LEU A 42 -5.19 33.40 26.04
N VAL A 43 -3.96 33.51 26.54
CA VAL A 43 -3.62 34.53 27.54
C VAL A 43 -2.91 35.68 26.83
N THR A 44 -3.44 36.90 26.97
CA THR A 44 -2.85 38.12 26.40
C THR A 44 -1.59 38.53 27.18
N PRO A 45 -0.68 39.34 26.62
CA PRO A 45 0.48 39.86 27.33
C PRO A 45 0.13 40.61 28.63
N GLU A 46 -1.07 41.18 28.71
CA GLU A 46 -1.61 41.86 29.90
C GLU A 46 -2.26 40.89 30.92
N GLY A 47 -2.14 39.58 30.71
CA GLY A 47 -2.65 38.54 31.60
C GLY A 47 -4.15 38.23 31.47
N ARG A 48 -4.85 38.77 30.46
CA ARG A 48 -6.28 38.47 30.23
C ARG A 48 -6.44 37.13 29.55
N THR A 49 -7.39 36.32 29.98
CA THR A 49 -7.69 35.02 29.34
C THR A 49 -8.90 35.12 28.43
N ILE A 50 -8.73 34.76 27.16
CA ILE A 50 -9.76 34.69 26.13
C ILE A 50 -10.06 33.21 25.85
N ASN A 51 -11.34 32.83 25.90
CA ASN A 51 -11.75 31.42 26.01
C ASN A 51 -12.67 30.94 24.87
N THR A 52 -12.93 31.76 23.85
CA THR A 52 -13.69 31.35 22.65
C THR A 52 -12.85 31.51 21.40
N ALA A 53 -12.98 30.59 20.45
CA ALA A 53 -12.21 30.64 19.21
C ALA A 53 -12.41 31.94 18.43
N ASN A 54 -13.64 32.46 18.39
CA ASN A 54 -13.96 33.69 17.68
C ASN A 54 -13.37 34.92 18.40
N SER A 55 -13.43 34.99 19.74
CA SER A 55 -12.78 36.05 20.50
C SER A 55 -11.26 36.01 20.39
N ILE A 56 -10.67 34.80 20.30
CA ILE A 56 -9.24 34.60 20.05
C ILE A 56 -8.85 35.15 18.67
N CYS A 57 -9.58 34.79 17.60
CA CYS A 57 -9.33 35.31 16.26
C CYS A 57 -9.46 36.85 16.19
N ARG A 58 -10.45 37.44 16.87
CA ARG A 58 -10.61 38.90 16.97
C ARG A 58 -9.42 39.58 17.61
N TYR A 59 -9.03 39.10 18.79
CA TYR A 59 -7.92 39.67 19.54
C TYR A 59 -6.62 39.64 18.72
N ILE A 60 -6.33 38.49 18.10
CA ILE A 60 -5.14 38.30 17.29
C ILE A 60 -5.11 39.26 16.08
N SER A 61 -6.25 39.45 15.43
CA SER A 61 -6.34 40.28 14.22
C SER A 61 -6.25 41.77 14.50
N ALA A 62 -6.82 42.20 15.63
CA ALA A 62 -6.64 43.56 16.13
C ALA A 62 -5.17 43.80 16.56
N SER A 63 -4.55 42.82 17.21
CA SER A 63 -3.16 42.93 17.71
C SER A 63 -2.12 42.96 16.59
N SER A 64 -2.41 42.38 15.43
CA SER A 64 -1.50 42.38 14.28
C SER A 64 -1.67 43.59 13.35
N GLY A 65 -2.48 44.59 13.73
CA GLY A 65 -2.74 45.79 12.93
C GLY A 65 -3.45 45.50 11.59
N ARG A 66 -4.02 44.30 11.42
CA ARG A 66 -4.71 43.90 10.19
C ARG A 66 -6.16 44.39 10.17
N LEU A 67 -6.73 44.71 11.33
CA LEU A 67 -8.08 45.22 11.53
C LEU A 67 -8.12 46.23 12.67
N ALA A 68 -9.02 47.20 12.58
CA ALA A 68 -9.36 48.09 13.69
C ALA A 68 -10.22 47.33 14.71
N PHE A 69 -10.11 47.67 16.00
CA PHE A 69 -10.83 46.98 17.09
C PHE A 69 -12.36 47.14 16.98
N ASP A 70 -12.81 48.14 16.23
CA ASP A 70 -14.19 48.55 15.97
C ASP A 70 -14.67 48.20 14.55
N ASP A 71 -13.96 47.35 13.81
CA ASP A 71 -14.41 46.90 12.48
C ASP A 71 -15.61 45.94 12.59
N LEU A 72 -16.80 46.49 12.35
CA LEU A 72 -18.09 45.79 12.41
C LEU A 72 -18.20 44.62 11.41
N ALA A 73 -17.33 44.54 10.39
CA ALA A 73 -17.35 43.43 9.45
C ALA A 73 -17.04 42.08 10.13
N VAL A 74 -16.23 42.08 11.20
CA VAL A 74 -15.90 40.85 11.94
C VAL A 74 -17.08 40.37 12.77
N ASP A 75 -17.88 41.29 13.30
CA ASP A 75 -19.13 40.98 13.98
C ASP A 75 -20.12 40.32 13.02
N ASP A 76 -20.28 40.88 11.83
CA ASP A 76 -21.16 40.32 10.79
C ASP A 76 -20.79 38.88 10.40
N TYR A 77 -19.51 38.53 10.30
CA TYR A 77 -19.08 37.18 9.93
C TYR A 77 -19.18 36.18 11.07
N VAL A 78 -18.84 36.60 12.29
CA VAL A 78 -18.99 35.75 13.47
C VAL A 78 -20.47 35.48 13.74
N GLU A 79 -21.33 36.49 13.56
CA GLU A 79 -22.78 36.33 13.68
C GLU A 79 -23.34 35.47 12.55
N TRP A 80 -22.93 35.71 11.31
CA TRP A 80 -23.37 34.89 10.18
C TRP A 80 -22.95 33.44 10.33
N GLU A 81 -21.72 33.17 10.75
CA GLU A 81 -21.25 31.81 11.00
C GLU A 81 -22.06 31.11 12.10
N GLU A 82 -22.20 31.74 13.28
CA GLU A 82 -22.85 31.12 14.45
C GLU A 82 -24.37 31.03 14.30
N ARG A 83 -25.04 32.06 13.74
CA ARG A 83 -26.51 32.14 13.69
C ARG A 83 -27.11 31.69 12.38
N VAL A 84 -26.33 31.68 11.30
CA VAL A 84 -26.83 31.38 9.95
C VAL A 84 -26.16 30.14 9.39
N LEU A 85 -24.85 30.15 9.16
CA LEU A 85 -24.16 29.05 8.48
C LEU A 85 -24.23 27.74 9.27
N ARG A 86 -23.92 27.75 10.58
CA ARG A 86 -23.97 26.54 11.43
C ARG A 86 -25.40 26.02 11.62
N VAL A 87 -26.36 26.93 11.75
CA VAL A 87 -27.78 26.59 11.92
C VAL A 87 -28.33 25.97 10.63
N SER A 88 -28.06 26.61 9.47
CA SER A 88 -28.48 26.12 8.16
C SER A 88 -27.75 24.84 7.75
N ALA A 89 -26.46 24.68 8.10
CA ALA A 89 -25.70 23.45 7.83
C ALA A 89 -26.16 22.26 8.68
N ALA A 90 -26.84 22.51 9.81
CA ALA A 90 -27.50 21.47 10.60
C ALA A 90 -28.89 21.08 10.06
N GLY A 91 -29.46 21.88 9.14
CA GLY A 91 -30.72 21.59 8.46
C GLY A 91 -30.54 20.67 7.24
N SER A 92 -31.61 19.97 6.84
CA SER A 92 -31.59 18.97 5.76
C SER A 92 -31.79 19.55 4.34
N ASP A 93 -32.02 20.86 4.18
CA ASP A 93 -32.22 21.50 2.87
C ASP A 93 -30.89 22.02 2.27
N LYS A 94 -30.27 21.17 1.45
CA LYS A 94 -29.01 21.49 0.76
C LYS A 94 -29.15 22.59 -0.29
N ALA A 95 -30.33 22.76 -0.91
CA ALA A 95 -30.54 23.77 -1.94
C ALA A 95 -30.61 25.18 -1.32
N ALA A 96 -31.33 25.30 -0.19
CA ALA A 96 -31.36 26.53 0.59
C ALA A 96 -29.96 26.88 1.14
N LEU A 97 -29.21 25.89 1.65
CA LEU A 97 -27.84 26.10 2.12
C LEU A 97 -26.90 26.56 1.01
N ALA A 98 -27.00 25.96 -0.19
CA ALA A 98 -26.23 26.38 -1.35
C ALA A 98 -26.55 27.82 -1.77
N ALA A 99 -27.83 28.16 -1.93
CA ALA A 99 -28.26 29.52 -2.29
C ALA A 99 -27.81 30.57 -1.26
N LEU A 100 -27.86 30.22 0.03
CA LEU A 100 -27.43 31.08 1.13
C LEU A 100 -25.92 31.33 1.11
N ILE A 101 -25.12 30.29 0.86
CA ILE A 101 -23.67 30.39 0.74
C ILE A 101 -23.31 31.19 -0.53
N GLU A 102 -23.97 30.93 -1.66
CA GLU A 102 -23.75 31.67 -2.90
C GLU A 102 -24.06 33.16 -2.74
N ALA A 103 -25.19 33.50 -2.10
CA ALA A 103 -25.56 34.88 -1.85
C ALA A 103 -24.54 35.60 -0.96
N LYS A 104 -24.03 34.93 0.08
CA LYS A 104 -22.99 35.50 0.95
C LYS A 104 -21.65 35.66 0.21
N ILE A 105 -21.24 34.69 -0.62
CA ILE A 105 -20.00 34.79 -1.41
C ILE A 105 -20.10 35.91 -2.47
N ARG A 106 -21.26 36.07 -3.13
CA ARG A 106 -21.45 37.12 -4.16
C ARG A 106 -21.51 38.54 -3.57
N SER A 107 -21.97 38.68 -2.33
CA SER A 107 -22.08 39.98 -1.65
C SER A 107 -20.81 40.40 -0.92
N ALA A 108 -19.79 39.53 -0.88
CA ALA A 108 -18.52 39.76 -0.19
C ALA A 108 -17.34 39.83 -1.17
N THR A 109 -16.29 40.57 -0.83
CA THR A 109 -15.08 40.81 -1.65
C THR A 109 -13.91 39.86 -1.34
N PHE A 110 -14.14 38.61 -0.93
CA PHE A 110 -13.09 37.63 -0.61
C PHE A 110 -13.52 36.17 -0.96
N LEU A 111 -12.66 35.15 -0.71
CA LEU A 111 -12.70 33.78 -1.28
C LEU A 111 -12.46 33.67 -2.81
N VAL A 112 -12.05 34.78 -3.44
CA VAL A 112 -11.72 34.88 -4.87
C VAL A 112 -10.46 35.75 -5.12
N GLY A 113 -9.79 36.21 -4.06
CA GLY A 113 -8.58 37.05 -4.11
C GLY A 113 -7.27 36.29 -3.87
N SER A 114 -6.14 36.94 -4.12
CA SER A 114 -4.78 36.34 -4.04
C SER A 114 -4.14 36.35 -2.63
N ALA A 115 -4.81 36.89 -1.60
CA ALA A 115 -4.31 36.94 -0.23
C ALA A 115 -5.38 36.50 0.80
N ILE A 116 -4.94 35.94 1.94
CA ILE A 116 -5.79 35.43 3.02
C ILE A 116 -6.39 36.60 3.81
N THR A 117 -7.71 36.65 3.94
CA THR A 117 -8.44 37.63 4.75
C THR A 117 -8.85 37.06 6.11
N LEU A 118 -9.18 37.91 7.11
CA LEU A 118 -9.69 37.42 8.40
C LEU A 118 -10.99 36.62 8.24
N ALA A 119 -11.83 36.98 7.27
CA ALA A 119 -13.05 36.23 7.00
C ALA A 119 -12.74 34.79 6.55
N ASP A 120 -11.65 34.57 5.80
CA ASP A 120 -11.17 33.23 5.45
C ASP A 120 -10.75 32.45 6.71
N ILE A 121 -10.08 33.10 7.66
CA ILE A 121 -9.64 32.50 8.93
C ILE A 121 -10.83 32.11 9.82
N VAL A 122 -11.87 32.96 9.87
CA VAL A 122 -13.05 32.76 10.72
C VAL A 122 -14.05 31.80 10.09
N VAL A 123 -14.27 31.85 8.78
CA VAL A 123 -15.40 31.17 8.13
C VAL A 123 -14.96 29.94 7.35
N ALA A 124 -13.77 29.91 6.74
CA ALA A 124 -13.36 28.81 5.85
C ALA A 124 -13.35 27.42 6.51
N PRO A 125 -12.95 27.24 7.79
CA PRO A 125 -13.03 25.93 8.45
C PRO A 125 -14.46 25.37 8.58
N VAL A 126 -15.45 26.23 8.75
CA VAL A 126 -16.87 25.83 8.84
C VAL A 126 -17.48 25.69 7.45
N LEU A 127 -17.15 26.63 6.57
CA LEU A 127 -17.56 26.61 5.17
C LEU A 127 -17.04 25.36 4.45
N ARG A 128 -15.85 24.84 4.80
CA ARG A 128 -15.31 23.58 4.28
C ARG A 128 -16.30 22.44 4.43
N LYS A 129 -16.76 22.19 5.66
CA LYS A 129 -17.69 21.10 5.95
C LYS A 129 -19.06 21.34 5.31
N ALA A 130 -19.53 22.58 5.31
CA ALA A 130 -20.77 22.96 4.64
C ALA A 130 -20.68 22.72 3.12
N LEU A 131 -19.56 23.08 2.48
CA LEU A 131 -19.30 22.86 1.06
C LEU A 131 -19.12 21.39 0.70
N GLU A 132 -18.52 20.58 1.58
CA GLU A 132 -18.41 19.12 1.43
C GLU A 132 -19.80 18.46 1.39
N ALA A 133 -20.80 19.01 2.10
CA ALA A 133 -22.15 18.46 2.15
C ALA A 133 -23.03 18.78 0.91
N LEU A 134 -22.62 19.75 0.09
CA LEU A 134 -23.35 20.22 -1.09
C LEU A 134 -22.97 19.40 -2.35
N PRO A 135 -23.82 19.31 -3.38
CA PRO A 135 -23.44 18.74 -4.68
C PRO A 135 -22.45 19.66 -5.43
N ALA A 136 -21.83 19.16 -6.51
CA ALA A 136 -20.99 19.98 -7.38
C ALA A 136 -21.80 21.08 -8.09
N ALA A 137 -21.34 22.32 -8.02
CA ALA A 137 -22.00 23.51 -8.57
C ALA A 137 -21.02 24.42 -9.32
N THR A 138 -21.52 25.28 -10.20
CA THR A 138 -20.74 26.29 -10.92
C THR A 138 -20.35 27.47 -10.01
N TYR A 139 -19.63 28.46 -10.54
CA TYR A 139 -19.22 29.65 -9.78
C TYR A 139 -20.40 30.28 -9.00
N PRO A 140 -20.23 30.60 -7.70
CA PRO A 140 -18.95 30.68 -6.98
C PRO A 140 -18.54 29.45 -6.14
N LEU A 141 -19.37 28.39 -6.05
CA LEU A 141 -19.12 27.26 -5.15
C LEU A 141 -17.92 26.40 -5.56
N ALA A 142 -17.70 26.17 -6.86
CA ALA A 142 -16.51 25.46 -7.36
C ALA A 142 -15.21 26.20 -7.01
N THR A 143 -15.21 27.52 -7.12
CA THR A 143 -14.05 28.37 -6.78
C THR A 143 -13.77 28.33 -5.29
N ALA A 144 -14.80 28.42 -4.45
CA ALA A 144 -14.67 28.29 -3.00
C ALA A 144 -14.13 26.91 -2.58
N ARG A 145 -14.56 25.83 -3.24
CA ARG A 145 -14.01 24.47 -3.01
C ARG A 145 -12.53 24.36 -3.39
N ALA A 146 -12.15 24.85 -4.57
CA ALA A 146 -10.77 24.82 -5.03
C ALA A 146 -9.85 25.62 -4.09
N TYR A 147 -10.33 26.77 -3.63
CA TYR A 147 -9.63 27.61 -2.66
C TYR A 147 -9.44 26.86 -1.32
N VAL A 148 -10.51 26.33 -0.72
CA VAL A 148 -10.46 25.56 0.56
C VAL A 148 -9.62 24.28 0.48
N ALA A 149 -9.60 23.60 -0.68
CA ALA A 149 -8.78 22.42 -0.90
C ALA A 149 -7.28 22.74 -0.84
N ALA A 150 -6.86 23.90 -1.37
CA ALA A 150 -5.47 24.36 -1.29
C ALA A 150 -5.00 24.59 0.17
N PHE A 151 -5.89 25.03 1.06
CA PHE A 151 -5.58 25.19 2.51
C PHE A 151 -5.41 23.88 3.27
N SER A 152 -5.98 22.78 2.77
CA SER A 152 -5.96 21.48 3.44
C SER A 152 -4.68 20.69 3.19
N ALA A 153 -3.90 21.10 2.19
CA ALA A 153 -2.63 20.51 1.81
C ALA A 153 -1.45 21.17 2.54
N LEU A 154 -1.53 21.33 3.86
CA LEU A 154 -0.33 21.68 4.63
C LEU A 154 0.66 20.52 4.46
N PRO A 155 1.88 20.75 3.94
CA PRO A 155 2.88 19.70 3.84
C PRO A 155 3.13 19.16 5.24
N ARG A 156 2.87 17.86 5.45
CA ARG A 156 3.36 17.18 6.65
C ARG A 156 4.88 17.35 6.63
N ARG A 157 5.43 17.96 7.67
CA ARG A 157 6.88 18.02 7.85
C ARG A 157 7.41 16.59 7.80
N THR A 158 8.48 16.37 7.05
CA THR A 158 9.25 15.13 7.14
C THR A 158 9.75 14.96 8.59
N VAL A 159 9.97 13.71 9.01
CA VAL A 159 10.45 13.44 10.37
C VAL A 159 11.77 14.19 10.59
N PRO A 160 11.91 15.03 11.63
CA PRO A 160 13.13 15.80 11.83
C PRO A 160 14.36 14.90 11.96
N LEU A 161 15.45 15.28 11.29
CA LEU A 161 16.70 14.55 11.37
C LEU A 161 17.24 14.50 12.82
N THR A 162 17.31 13.30 13.39
CA THR A 162 17.91 13.08 14.72
C THR A 162 19.43 12.85 14.63
N PRO A 163 20.20 13.07 15.71
CA PRO A 163 21.62 12.75 15.72
C PRO A 163 21.94 11.28 15.37
N ALA A 164 21.10 10.33 15.80
CA ALA A 164 21.25 8.91 15.50
C ALA A 164 20.99 8.58 14.01
N MET A 165 20.00 9.23 13.40
CA MET A 165 19.77 9.16 11.96
C MET A 165 20.98 9.69 11.20
N ALA A 166 21.49 10.85 11.63
CA ALA A 166 22.62 11.54 11.01
C ALA A 166 23.95 10.77 11.16
N SER A 167 24.14 9.98 12.22
CA SER A 167 25.32 9.13 12.43
C SER A 167 25.30 7.83 11.63
N GLY A 168 24.20 7.51 10.93
CA GLY A 168 24.11 6.28 10.14
C GLY A 168 23.86 5.03 10.97
N THR A 169 23.46 5.15 12.24
CA THR A 169 23.31 4.01 13.19
C THR A 169 21.87 3.52 13.36
N THR A 170 20.98 3.92 12.45
CA THR A 170 19.56 3.56 12.42
C THR A 170 19.18 2.85 11.12
N PHE A 171 17.93 2.39 11.01
CA PHE A 171 17.36 1.78 9.79
C PHE A 171 16.41 2.71 9.04
N ASP A 172 16.37 4.00 9.38
CA ASP A 172 15.56 4.97 8.64
C ASP A 172 15.97 4.97 7.16
N HIS A 173 14.96 4.90 6.29
CA HIS A 173 15.16 4.94 4.85
C HIS A 173 15.90 6.22 4.45
N LEU A 174 16.90 6.05 3.60
CA LEU A 174 17.84 7.11 3.22
C LEU A 174 17.15 8.27 2.50
N LEU A 175 16.14 7.99 1.69
CA LEU A 175 15.34 9.01 1.03
C LEU A 175 14.72 9.99 2.04
N GLY A 176 14.18 9.49 3.15
CA GLY A 176 13.53 10.32 4.19
C GLY A 176 14.53 11.22 4.93
N ILE A 177 15.75 10.72 5.14
CA ILE A 177 16.85 11.50 5.70
C ILE A 177 17.25 12.65 4.76
N VAL A 178 17.41 12.33 3.47
CA VAL A 178 17.80 13.33 2.47
C VAL A 178 16.67 14.33 2.23
N GLU A 179 15.42 13.87 2.26
CA GLU A 179 14.21 14.70 2.25
C GLU A 179 14.19 15.69 3.41
N SER A 180 14.45 15.25 4.65
CA SER A 180 14.51 16.16 5.80
C SER A 180 15.58 17.24 5.65
N LEU A 181 16.76 16.90 5.12
CA LEU A 181 17.83 17.88 4.87
C LEU A 181 17.43 18.90 3.81
N PHE A 182 16.82 18.47 2.70
CA PHE A 182 16.34 19.38 1.66
C PHE A 182 15.15 20.22 2.11
N GLU A 183 14.24 19.66 2.90
CA GLU A 183 13.13 20.43 3.47
C GLU A 183 13.65 21.57 4.36
N ASP A 184 14.60 21.28 5.26
CA ASP A 184 15.19 22.30 6.13
C ASP A 184 15.94 23.36 5.31
N ALA A 185 16.71 22.96 4.28
CA ALA A 185 17.42 23.88 3.38
C ALA A 185 16.46 24.75 2.56
N ILE A 186 15.35 24.18 2.06
CA ILE A 186 14.32 24.93 1.32
C ILE A 186 13.64 25.94 2.24
N ARG A 187 13.27 25.53 3.47
CA ARG A 187 12.64 26.43 4.46
C ARG A 187 13.56 27.55 4.89
N ALA A 188 14.87 27.31 4.94
CA ALA A 188 15.87 28.33 5.22
C ALA A 188 16.06 29.31 4.04
N ALA A 189 16.11 28.81 2.80
CA ALA A 189 16.26 29.64 1.60
C ALA A 189 14.99 30.43 1.24
N TYR A 190 13.82 29.81 1.42
CA TYR A 190 12.51 30.33 1.05
C TYR A 190 11.48 30.03 2.16
N PRO A 191 11.46 30.83 3.25
CA PRO A 191 10.51 30.65 4.35
C PRO A 191 9.06 30.64 3.84
N GLY A 192 8.24 29.71 4.36
CA GLY A 192 6.81 29.63 4.03
C GLY A 192 6.46 28.96 2.69
N VAL A 193 7.39 28.94 1.71
CA VAL A 193 7.09 28.60 0.30
C VAL A 193 6.39 27.26 0.09
N LEU A 194 6.83 26.22 0.82
CA LEU A 194 6.25 24.87 0.69
C LEU A 194 4.78 24.85 1.13
N SER A 195 4.45 25.58 2.21
CA SER A 195 3.09 25.63 2.74
C SER A 195 2.20 26.63 2.02
N GLU A 196 2.74 27.79 1.63
CA GLU A 196 1.97 28.86 0.98
C GLU A 196 1.54 28.48 -0.43
N HIS A 197 2.36 27.70 -1.13
CA HIS A 197 2.10 27.27 -2.50
C HIS A 197 1.76 25.77 -2.63
N ALA A 198 1.55 25.08 -1.51
CA ALA A 198 1.27 23.64 -1.46
C ALA A 198 2.26 22.80 -2.29
N ILE A 199 3.55 23.17 -2.28
CA ILE A 199 4.60 22.48 -3.02
C ILE A 199 5.01 21.23 -2.24
N ALA A 200 4.82 20.06 -2.83
CA ALA A 200 5.34 18.81 -2.30
C ALA A 200 6.87 18.75 -2.44
N LEU A 201 7.55 18.20 -1.44
CA LEU A 201 8.96 17.85 -1.53
C LEU A 201 9.15 16.81 -2.65
N ASP A 202 10.14 17.02 -3.51
CA ASP A 202 10.44 16.18 -4.67
C ASP A 202 11.93 15.84 -4.65
N VAL A 203 12.25 14.84 -3.84
CA VAL A 203 13.55 14.19 -3.78
C VAL A 203 13.39 12.77 -4.28
N ALA A 204 14.34 12.30 -5.10
CA ALA A 204 14.30 10.96 -5.66
C ALA A 204 15.68 10.32 -5.68
N ARG A 205 15.70 8.98 -5.67
CA ARG A 205 16.90 8.20 -6.01
C ARG A 205 17.31 8.50 -7.45
N THR A 206 18.60 8.65 -7.70
CA THR A 206 19.08 8.79 -9.09
C THR A 206 19.18 7.41 -9.75
N LYS A 207 19.08 7.38 -11.08
CA LYS A 207 19.32 6.15 -11.87
C LYS A 207 20.77 6.01 -12.35
N THR A 208 21.56 7.08 -12.28
CA THR A 208 22.91 7.12 -12.83
C THR A 208 23.85 7.78 -11.84
N ALA A 209 24.92 7.08 -11.46
CA ALA A 209 25.87 7.53 -10.45
C ALA A 209 26.50 8.92 -10.72
N LYS A 210 26.63 9.33 -11.99
CA LYS A 210 27.13 10.67 -12.35
C LYS A 210 26.24 11.82 -11.84
N PHE A 211 24.98 11.54 -11.54
CA PHE A 211 24.01 12.50 -11.01
C PHE A 211 23.85 12.41 -9.48
N GLY A 212 24.75 11.74 -8.77
CA GLY A 212 24.66 11.55 -7.32
C GLY A 212 23.92 10.28 -6.94
N ASP A 213 23.65 10.14 -5.65
CA ASP A 213 22.87 9.05 -5.06
C ASP A 213 21.38 9.43 -4.98
N TYR A 214 21.13 10.71 -4.72
CA TYR A 214 19.81 11.34 -4.68
C TYR A 214 19.81 12.65 -5.46
N GLN A 215 18.62 13.11 -5.83
CA GLN A 215 18.41 14.35 -6.55
C GLN A 215 17.18 15.07 -6.01
N CYS A 216 17.31 16.37 -5.75
CA CYS A 216 16.19 17.26 -5.41
C CYS A 216 15.77 18.06 -6.65
N ASN A 217 14.47 18.03 -6.95
CA ASN A 217 13.87 18.64 -8.15
C ASN A 217 13.00 19.86 -7.82
N ASN A 218 12.90 20.26 -6.54
CA ASN A 218 11.97 21.29 -6.08
C ASN A 218 12.21 22.67 -6.67
N ALA A 219 13.41 22.96 -7.19
CA ALA A 219 13.77 24.27 -7.68
C ALA A 219 12.87 24.78 -8.83
N MET A 220 12.37 23.88 -9.70
CA MET A 220 11.46 24.25 -10.80
C MET A 220 10.10 24.71 -10.30
N ASN A 221 9.53 23.96 -9.35
CA ASN A 221 8.19 24.23 -8.84
C ASN A 221 8.20 25.47 -7.94
N ILE A 222 9.26 25.65 -7.15
CA ILE A 222 9.47 26.86 -6.34
C ILE A 222 9.64 28.09 -7.24
N PHE A 223 10.47 28.01 -8.29
CA PHE A 223 10.60 29.12 -9.24
C PHE A 223 9.26 29.48 -9.89
N THR A 224 8.50 28.47 -10.33
CA THR A 224 7.19 28.69 -10.96
C THR A 224 6.22 29.36 -10.00
N ALA A 225 6.22 28.96 -8.72
CA ALA A 225 5.36 29.52 -7.68
C ALA A 225 5.71 30.98 -7.33
N LEU A 226 7.00 31.33 -7.34
CA LEU A 226 7.48 32.68 -7.03
C LEU A 226 7.52 33.61 -8.26
N LYS A 227 7.35 33.09 -9.47
CA LYS A 227 7.45 33.88 -10.69
C LYS A 227 6.43 35.03 -10.68
N GLY A 228 6.93 36.26 -10.78
CA GLY A 228 6.11 37.48 -10.81
C GLY A 228 5.86 38.11 -9.44
N THR A 229 6.38 37.53 -8.34
CA THR A 229 6.37 38.18 -7.03
C THR A 229 7.55 39.16 -6.88
N PRO A 230 7.45 40.17 -5.98
CA PRO A 230 8.61 40.98 -5.62
C PRO A 230 9.76 40.12 -5.11
N GLY A 231 10.98 40.33 -5.63
CA GLY A 231 12.16 39.54 -5.25
C GLY A 231 12.19 38.11 -5.81
N ALA A 232 11.34 37.81 -6.81
CA ALA A 232 11.34 36.51 -7.47
C ALA A 232 12.73 36.14 -8.02
N PRO A 233 13.17 34.88 -7.87
CA PRO A 233 14.42 34.39 -8.46
C PRO A 233 14.38 34.51 -10.00
N GLY A 234 15.53 34.77 -10.63
CA GLY A 234 15.62 34.99 -12.08
C GLY A 234 15.46 33.70 -12.90
N SER A 235 15.80 32.55 -12.32
CA SER A 235 15.72 31.24 -12.94
C SER A 235 15.54 30.12 -11.90
N PRO A 236 15.10 28.91 -12.30
CA PRO A 236 15.10 27.76 -11.39
C PRO A 236 16.51 27.40 -10.91
N ARG A 237 17.56 27.76 -11.66
CA ARG A 237 18.94 27.55 -11.25
C ARG A 237 19.33 28.45 -10.07
N ASP A 238 18.78 29.67 -10.01
CA ASP A 238 18.99 30.58 -8.88
C ASP A 238 18.35 30.02 -7.61
N VAL A 239 17.16 29.43 -7.74
CA VAL A 239 16.49 28.70 -6.65
C VAL A 239 17.36 27.54 -6.16
N ALA A 240 17.89 26.74 -7.07
CA ALA A 240 18.76 25.62 -6.73
C ALA A 240 20.02 26.09 -5.99
N ASN A 241 20.66 27.17 -6.46
CA ASN A 241 21.84 27.75 -5.81
C ASN A 241 21.50 28.32 -4.41
N ALA A 242 20.34 28.94 -4.23
CA ALA A 242 19.89 29.44 -2.93
C ALA A 242 19.66 28.28 -1.94
N ILE A 243 19.02 27.19 -2.38
CA ILE A 243 18.84 25.98 -1.56
C ILE A 243 20.19 25.38 -1.19
N LEU A 244 21.15 25.31 -2.12
CA LEU A 244 22.50 24.85 -1.84
C LEU A 244 23.21 25.71 -0.79
N ALA A 245 23.12 27.04 -0.91
CA ALA A 245 23.75 27.96 0.02
C ALA A 245 23.13 27.88 1.43
N ALA A 246 21.84 27.53 1.51
CA ALA A 246 21.12 27.34 2.77
C ALA A 246 21.28 25.93 3.37
N MET A 247 21.91 24.99 2.66
CA MET A 247 22.12 23.63 3.17
C MET A 247 23.11 23.65 4.35
N PRO A 248 22.70 23.19 5.55
CA PRO A 248 23.61 23.12 6.67
C PRO A 248 24.70 22.07 6.44
N VAL A 249 25.88 22.32 7.01
CA VAL A 249 26.92 21.28 7.11
C VAL A 249 26.36 20.12 7.92
N ASN A 250 26.37 18.92 7.34
CA ASN A 250 25.76 17.74 7.93
C ASN A 250 26.62 16.49 7.70
N PRO A 251 26.48 15.46 8.55
CA PRO A 251 27.28 14.23 8.46
C PRO A 251 26.76 13.22 7.42
N VAL A 252 25.71 13.56 6.67
CA VAL A 252 25.07 12.63 5.71
C VAL A 252 25.53 12.90 4.29
N LEU A 253 25.55 14.16 3.85
CA LEU A 253 25.85 14.57 2.48
C LEU A 253 27.28 15.13 2.38
N GLU A 254 28.06 14.59 1.44
CA GLU A 254 29.43 15.04 1.16
C GLU A 254 29.45 16.20 0.18
N LYS A 255 28.75 16.01 -0.93
CA LYS A 255 28.81 16.90 -2.08
C LYS A 255 27.40 17.13 -2.61
N LEU A 256 27.14 18.38 -2.96
CA LEU A 256 25.96 18.78 -3.70
C LEU A 256 26.37 19.53 -4.96
N SER A 257 25.63 19.37 -6.05
CA SER A 257 25.88 20.13 -7.28
C SER A 257 24.59 20.43 -8.05
N VAL A 258 24.53 21.61 -8.69
CA VAL A 258 23.41 21.94 -9.58
C VAL A 258 23.68 21.43 -10.99
N ALA A 259 22.70 20.74 -11.57
CA ALA A 259 22.70 20.27 -12.94
C ALA A 259 21.48 20.77 -13.72
N GLY A 260 21.66 20.94 -15.04
CA GLY A 260 20.59 21.33 -15.96
C GLY A 260 19.86 22.63 -15.53
N PRO A 261 18.51 22.65 -15.56
CA PRO A 261 17.73 23.85 -15.23
C PRO A 261 17.71 24.19 -13.73
N GLY A 262 18.16 23.28 -12.85
CA GLY A 262 18.18 23.49 -11.39
C GLY A 262 18.05 22.21 -10.56
N PHE A 263 18.36 21.05 -11.13
CA PHE A 263 18.39 19.80 -10.37
C PHE A 263 19.54 19.83 -9.37
N ILE A 264 19.30 19.48 -8.11
CA ILE A 264 20.36 19.41 -7.10
C ILE A 264 20.73 17.96 -6.87
N ASN A 265 21.88 17.55 -7.39
CA ASN A 265 22.47 16.23 -7.20
C ASN A 265 23.11 16.14 -5.81
N ALA A 266 22.90 15.04 -5.10
CA ALA A 266 23.38 14.82 -3.74
C ALA A 266 24.15 13.50 -3.61
N PHE A 267 25.33 13.55 -2.99
CA PHE A 267 26.22 12.42 -2.77
C PHE A 267 26.37 12.17 -1.27
N LEU A 268 26.22 10.92 -0.85
CA LEU A 268 26.34 10.49 0.54
C LEU A 268 27.81 10.46 1.00
N ARG A 269 28.06 10.75 2.28
CA ARG A 269 29.39 10.65 2.88
C ARG A 269 29.84 9.19 3.01
N PRO A 270 31.09 8.86 2.67
CA PRO A 270 31.66 7.52 2.87
C PRO A 270 31.54 7.02 4.32
N ASN A 271 31.80 7.88 5.32
CA ASN A 271 31.69 7.51 6.73
C ASN A 271 30.25 7.16 7.15
N PHE A 272 29.26 7.85 6.57
CA PHE A 272 27.85 7.57 6.82
C PHE A 272 27.45 6.22 6.21
N ILE A 273 27.87 5.95 4.97
CA ILE A 273 27.69 4.65 4.30
C ILE A 273 28.34 3.52 5.11
N GLY A 274 29.59 3.71 5.55
CA GLY A 274 30.31 2.71 6.36
C GLY A 274 29.60 2.42 7.69
N SER A 275 29.08 3.44 8.36
CA SER A 275 28.33 3.28 9.62
C SER A 275 27.01 2.52 9.41
N ARG A 276 26.30 2.80 8.30
CA ARG A 276 25.09 2.08 7.89
C ARG A 276 25.37 0.61 7.56
N LEU A 277 26.43 0.32 6.81
CA LEU A 277 26.85 -1.05 6.51
C LEU A 277 27.27 -1.81 7.77
N SER A 278 28.01 -1.17 8.68
CA SER A 278 28.37 -1.76 9.97
C SER A 278 27.13 -2.11 10.79
N THR A 279 26.14 -1.21 10.83
CA THR A 279 24.86 -1.46 11.50
C THR A 279 24.14 -2.67 10.88
N LEU A 280 24.07 -2.74 9.55
CA LEU A 280 23.48 -3.87 8.81
C LEU A 280 24.21 -5.20 9.10
N LEU A 281 25.54 -5.18 9.13
CA LEU A 281 26.35 -6.38 9.37
C LEU A 281 26.18 -6.90 10.80
N THR A 282 26.15 -6.01 11.79
CA THR A 282 26.08 -6.35 13.22
C THR A 282 24.67 -6.69 13.69
N GLN A 283 23.67 -5.92 13.27
CA GLN A 283 22.29 -6.05 13.75
C GLN A 283 21.38 -6.81 12.77
N GLY A 284 21.81 -7.00 11.52
CA GLY A 284 21.00 -7.62 10.47
C GLY A 284 20.25 -6.59 9.62
N VAL A 285 19.36 -7.10 8.76
CA VAL A 285 18.54 -6.29 7.86
C VAL A 285 17.19 -6.05 8.54
N HIS A 286 16.85 -4.78 8.76
CA HIS A 286 15.59 -4.37 9.40
C HIS A 286 14.87 -3.33 8.55
N ALA A 287 13.55 -3.29 8.71
CA ALA A 287 12.71 -2.27 8.13
C ALA A 287 12.94 -0.90 8.78
N SER A 288 12.54 0.16 8.07
CA SER A 288 12.45 1.50 8.65
C SER A 288 11.51 1.52 9.85
N PRO A 289 11.87 2.22 10.95
CA PRO A 289 10.97 2.40 12.08
C PRO A 289 9.64 3.02 11.64
N GLY A 290 8.52 2.48 12.13
CA GLY A 290 7.19 2.94 11.76
C GLY A 290 6.11 2.52 12.76
N LYS A 291 4.91 3.11 12.62
CA LYS A 291 3.74 2.70 13.40
C LYS A 291 3.34 1.30 12.97
N LYS A 292 3.28 0.37 13.93
CA LYS A 292 2.72 -0.97 13.72
C LYS A 292 1.21 -0.85 13.53
N LEU A 293 0.69 -1.63 12.59
CA LEU A 293 -0.71 -1.63 12.19
C LEU A 293 -1.21 -3.07 12.19
N LYS A 294 -2.51 -3.23 12.38
CA LYS A 294 -3.20 -4.49 12.10
C LYS A 294 -3.74 -4.47 10.68
N ILE A 295 -3.26 -5.38 9.85
CA ILE A 295 -3.52 -5.38 8.41
C ILE A 295 -4.18 -6.70 8.02
N VAL A 296 -5.33 -6.62 7.36
CA VAL A 296 -5.97 -7.76 6.72
C VAL A 296 -5.58 -7.79 5.26
N VAL A 297 -5.05 -8.92 4.78
CA VAL A 297 -4.74 -9.14 3.37
C VAL A 297 -5.57 -10.32 2.89
N ASP A 298 -6.45 -10.07 1.93
CA ASP A 298 -7.36 -11.04 1.32
C ASP A 298 -6.82 -11.46 -0.05
N PHE A 299 -6.50 -12.74 -0.20
CA PHE A 299 -5.85 -13.28 -1.40
C PHE A 299 -6.06 -14.79 -1.56
N SER A 300 -5.66 -15.31 -2.72
CA SER A 300 -5.91 -16.68 -3.22
C SER A 300 -7.37 -16.94 -3.60
N SER A 301 -8.26 -16.97 -2.60
CA SER A 301 -9.72 -17.04 -2.70
C SER A 301 -10.26 -17.97 -3.82
N PRO A 302 -9.83 -19.25 -3.87
CA PRO A 302 -10.36 -20.20 -4.85
C PRO A 302 -11.82 -20.56 -4.55
N ASN A 303 -12.52 -21.00 -5.60
CA ASN A 303 -13.87 -21.55 -5.47
C ASN A 303 -13.80 -23.05 -5.15
N ILE A 304 -14.57 -23.50 -4.17
CA ILE A 304 -14.72 -24.92 -3.84
C ILE A 304 -15.27 -25.70 -5.05
N ALA A 305 -14.88 -26.96 -5.17
CA ALA A 305 -15.21 -27.85 -6.27
C ALA A 305 -14.73 -27.39 -7.66
N LYS A 306 -13.71 -26.53 -7.71
CA LYS A 306 -12.97 -26.19 -8.93
C LYS A 306 -11.47 -26.26 -8.67
N ASP A 307 -10.71 -26.77 -9.64
CA ASP A 307 -9.26 -26.76 -9.57
C ASP A 307 -8.66 -25.35 -9.51
N MET A 308 -7.58 -25.21 -8.75
CA MET A 308 -6.73 -24.03 -8.81
C MET A 308 -6.03 -23.94 -10.18
N HIS A 309 -6.01 -22.73 -10.72
CA HIS A 309 -5.46 -22.41 -12.03
C HIS A 309 -4.60 -21.16 -11.97
N VAL A 310 -3.94 -20.81 -13.08
CA VAL A 310 -3.01 -19.67 -13.18
C VAL A 310 -3.60 -18.32 -12.74
N GLY A 311 -4.92 -18.10 -12.87
CA GLY A 311 -5.57 -16.91 -12.27
C GLY A 311 -5.47 -16.86 -10.74
N HIS A 312 -5.68 -17.98 -10.04
CA HIS A 312 -5.51 -18.06 -8.58
C HIS A 312 -4.04 -17.99 -8.17
N LEU A 313 -3.11 -18.42 -9.03
CA LEU A 313 -1.67 -18.30 -8.78
C LEU A 313 -1.27 -16.84 -8.53
N ARG A 314 -1.69 -15.90 -9.39
CA ARG A 314 -1.34 -14.48 -9.25
C ARG A 314 -1.76 -13.89 -7.92
N SER A 315 -3.05 -14.04 -7.56
CA SER A 315 -3.55 -13.58 -6.25
C SER A 315 -2.73 -14.21 -5.11
N THR A 316 -2.48 -15.52 -5.20
CA THR A 316 -1.77 -16.29 -4.16
C THR A 316 -0.35 -15.75 -3.92
N ILE A 317 0.45 -15.55 -4.97
CA ILE A 317 1.86 -15.16 -4.84
C ILE A 317 2.05 -13.66 -4.58
N ILE A 318 1.24 -12.81 -5.21
CA ILE A 318 1.29 -11.35 -4.98
C ILE A 318 0.85 -11.05 -3.54
N GLY A 319 -0.25 -11.66 -3.09
CA GLY A 319 -0.76 -11.53 -1.73
C GLY A 319 0.23 -12.05 -0.69
N ASP A 320 0.81 -13.23 -0.88
CA ASP A 320 1.81 -13.80 0.03
C ASP A 320 3.07 -12.93 0.14
N ALA A 321 3.63 -12.47 -0.98
CA ALA A 321 4.80 -11.60 -0.99
C ALA A 321 4.52 -10.29 -0.23
N MET A 322 3.33 -9.72 -0.40
CA MET A 322 2.93 -8.50 0.29
C MET A 322 2.70 -8.74 1.79
N CYS A 323 2.16 -9.89 2.19
CA CYS A 323 2.08 -10.26 3.61
C CYS A 323 3.47 -10.33 4.24
N ARG A 324 4.43 -11.00 3.57
CA ARG A 324 5.82 -11.13 4.05
C ARG A 324 6.53 -9.78 4.14
N ILE A 325 6.31 -8.88 3.19
CA ILE A 325 6.85 -7.51 3.24
C ILE A 325 6.28 -6.75 4.44
N LEU A 326 4.96 -6.81 4.67
CA LEU A 326 4.31 -6.12 5.79
C LEU A 326 4.73 -6.72 7.15
N GLU A 327 4.89 -8.04 7.23
CA GLU A 327 5.41 -8.74 8.42
C GLU A 327 6.88 -8.38 8.71
N PHE A 328 7.71 -8.25 7.67
CA PHE A 328 9.09 -7.75 7.81
C PHE A 328 9.14 -6.35 8.41
N GLN A 329 8.13 -5.52 8.18
CA GLN A 329 7.98 -4.20 8.80
C GLN A 329 7.40 -4.24 10.21
N GLY A 330 7.06 -5.43 10.72
CA GLY A 330 6.55 -5.64 12.07
C GLY A 330 5.06 -5.34 12.23
N HIS A 331 4.29 -5.28 11.13
CA HIS A 331 2.83 -5.22 11.19
C HIS A 331 2.23 -6.55 11.66
N GLU A 332 1.06 -6.50 12.30
CA GLU A 332 0.24 -7.70 12.56
C GLU A 332 -0.57 -7.98 11.30
N VAL A 333 -0.21 -9.04 10.55
CA VAL A 333 -0.85 -9.36 9.28
C VAL A 333 -1.78 -10.56 9.43
N LEU A 334 -3.05 -10.36 9.10
CA LEU A 334 -4.06 -11.40 8.98
C LEU A 334 -4.19 -11.80 7.51
N ARG A 335 -3.67 -12.98 7.19
CA ARG A 335 -3.71 -13.58 5.86
C ARG A 335 -5.04 -14.31 5.66
N ILE A 336 -5.97 -13.72 4.93
CA ILE A 336 -7.33 -14.23 4.75
C ILE A 336 -7.47 -14.90 3.40
N ASN A 337 -7.99 -16.13 3.41
CA ASN A 337 -8.43 -16.85 2.23
C ASN A 337 -9.96 -16.83 2.17
N HIS A 338 -10.52 -15.92 1.36
CA HIS A 338 -11.96 -15.73 1.21
C HIS A 338 -12.53 -16.72 0.17
N VAL A 339 -12.51 -18.01 0.53
CA VAL A 339 -12.93 -19.09 -0.38
C VAL A 339 -14.41 -19.00 -0.75
N GLY A 340 -14.71 -19.31 -2.01
CA GLY A 340 -16.08 -19.45 -2.52
C GLY A 340 -16.68 -20.79 -2.09
N ASP A 341 -17.00 -20.91 -0.81
CA ASP A 341 -17.55 -22.11 -0.18
C ASP A 341 -19.07 -22.05 0.02
N TRP A 342 -19.72 -21.00 -0.48
CA TRP A 342 -21.17 -20.84 -0.43
C TRP A 342 -21.72 -20.48 -1.82
N GLY A 343 -22.97 -20.83 -2.09
CA GLY A 343 -23.63 -20.49 -3.36
C GLY A 343 -24.55 -21.58 -3.93
N THR A 344 -25.27 -21.23 -4.99
CA THR A 344 -26.31 -22.09 -5.59
C THR A 344 -25.74 -23.34 -6.27
N GLN A 345 -24.46 -23.30 -6.67
CA GLN A 345 -23.76 -24.45 -7.26
C GLN A 345 -23.71 -25.66 -6.33
N PHE A 346 -23.77 -25.47 -5.01
CA PHE A 346 -23.75 -26.59 -4.07
C PHE A 346 -25.02 -27.44 -4.11
N GLY A 347 -26.16 -26.87 -4.51
CA GLY A 347 -27.39 -27.65 -4.66
C GLY A 347 -27.23 -28.80 -5.66
N MET A 348 -26.70 -28.50 -6.85
CA MET A 348 -26.44 -29.53 -7.85
C MET A 348 -25.33 -30.49 -7.44
N LEU A 349 -24.27 -30.02 -6.77
CA LEU A 349 -23.18 -30.89 -6.32
C LEU A 349 -23.64 -31.88 -5.24
N ILE A 350 -24.42 -31.40 -4.28
CA ILE A 350 -24.97 -32.24 -3.20
C ILE A 350 -25.94 -33.27 -3.79
N CYS A 351 -26.91 -32.85 -4.62
CA CYS A 351 -27.82 -33.78 -5.28
C CYS A 351 -27.08 -34.82 -6.13
N HIS A 352 -26.09 -34.38 -6.90
CA HIS A 352 -25.31 -35.27 -7.75
C HIS A 352 -24.54 -36.31 -6.94
N LEU A 353 -23.88 -35.89 -5.86
CA LEU A 353 -23.13 -36.79 -4.98
C LEU A 353 -24.06 -37.80 -4.32
N MET A 354 -25.21 -37.36 -3.80
CA MET A 354 -26.21 -38.25 -3.18
C MET A 354 -26.75 -39.29 -4.17
N ASP A 355 -26.93 -38.92 -5.45
CA ASP A 355 -27.41 -39.84 -6.49
C ASP A 355 -26.32 -40.85 -6.91
N VAL A 356 -25.06 -40.41 -7.08
CA VAL A 356 -23.96 -41.23 -7.61
C VAL A 356 -23.37 -42.16 -6.54
N PHE A 357 -23.40 -41.74 -5.27
CA PHE A 357 -22.84 -42.48 -4.16
C PHE A 357 -23.94 -42.81 -3.15
N PRO A 358 -24.82 -43.79 -3.42
CA PRO A 358 -25.98 -44.07 -2.57
C PRO A 358 -25.62 -44.46 -1.13
N THR A 359 -24.39 -44.93 -0.89
CA THR A 359 -23.86 -45.29 0.43
C THR A 359 -23.14 -44.14 1.14
N TRP A 360 -23.22 -42.90 0.64
CA TRP A 360 -22.53 -41.73 1.20
C TRP A 360 -22.81 -41.52 2.70
N GLN A 361 -23.97 -41.98 3.19
CA GLN A 361 -24.34 -41.87 4.60
C GLN A 361 -23.47 -42.76 5.51
N GLU A 362 -23.05 -43.92 5.00
CA GLU A 362 -22.25 -44.94 5.69
C GLU A 362 -20.75 -44.71 5.45
N GLU A 363 -20.36 -44.47 4.20
CA GLU A 363 -18.98 -44.23 3.78
C GLU A 363 -18.94 -43.07 2.78
N MET A 364 -18.31 -41.96 3.17
CA MET A 364 -18.17 -40.83 2.25
C MET A 364 -17.18 -41.19 1.13
N PRO A 365 -17.53 -40.92 -0.13
CA PRO A 365 -16.66 -41.26 -1.26
C PRO A 365 -15.36 -40.45 -1.24
N ASP A 366 -14.24 -41.11 -1.52
CA ASP A 366 -12.98 -40.41 -1.78
C ASP A 366 -12.97 -39.88 -3.22
N ILE A 367 -13.46 -38.65 -3.39
CA ILE A 367 -13.56 -38.01 -4.70
C ILE A 367 -12.19 -37.40 -5.04
N THR A 368 -11.49 -38.03 -5.99
CA THR A 368 -10.17 -37.57 -6.43
C THR A 368 -10.22 -36.45 -7.47
N ASP A 369 -11.36 -36.28 -8.15
CA ASP A 369 -11.55 -35.26 -9.20
C ASP A 369 -12.89 -34.52 -9.03
N LEU A 370 -12.84 -33.47 -8.21
CA LEU A 370 -13.99 -32.58 -7.98
C LEU A 370 -14.38 -31.78 -9.23
N THR A 371 -13.43 -31.51 -10.13
CA THR A 371 -13.71 -30.80 -11.39
C THR A 371 -14.60 -31.65 -12.28
N GLN A 372 -14.33 -32.95 -12.38
CA GLN A 372 -15.18 -33.86 -13.13
C GLN A 372 -16.55 -34.06 -12.47
N LEU A 373 -16.61 -34.16 -11.14
CA LEU A 373 -17.88 -34.18 -10.40
C LEU A 373 -18.73 -32.94 -10.72
N TYR A 374 -18.12 -31.76 -10.72
CA TYR A 374 -18.78 -30.50 -11.08
C TYR A 374 -19.27 -30.49 -12.52
N LYS A 375 -18.44 -30.91 -13.49
CA LYS A 375 -18.82 -30.99 -14.91
C LYS A 375 -20.03 -31.92 -15.11
N ASN A 376 -20.02 -33.09 -14.47
CA ASN A 376 -21.11 -34.06 -14.53
C ASN A 376 -22.40 -33.53 -13.89
N ALA A 377 -22.29 -32.92 -12.70
CA ALA A 377 -23.42 -32.29 -12.03
C ALA A 377 -24.02 -31.15 -12.85
N LYS A 378 -23.16 -30.33 -13.47
CA LYS A 378 -23.58 -29.20 -14.32
C LYS A 378 -24.29 -29.68 -15.58
N GLN A 379 -23.77 -30.72 -16.24
CA GLN A 379 -24.43 -31.31 -17.40
C GLN A 379 -25.84 -31.81 -17.04
N ARG A 380 -25.97 -32.56 -15.94
CA ARG A 380 -27.30 -33.01 -15.45
C ARG A 380 -28.21 -31.84 -15.09
N PHE A 381 -27.67 -30.78 -14.50
CA PHE A 381 -28.44 -29.57 -14.18
C PHE A 381 -29.02 -28.88 -15.41
N ASP A 382 -28.30 -28.92 -16.53
CA ASP A 382 -28.74 -28.29 -17.79
C ASP A 382 -29.66 -29.20 -18.63
N GLU A 383 -29.51 -30.53 -18.54
CA GLU A 383 -30.22 -31.50 -19.39
C GLU A 383 -31.44 -32.16 -18.70
N ASP A 384 -31.47 -32.28 -17.37
CA ASP A 384 -32.52 -32.98 -16.61
C ASP A 384 -33.34 -31.99 -15.76
N GLU A 385 -34.58 -31.73 -16.18
CA GLU A 385 -35.49 -30.80 -15.53
C GLU A 385 -35.86 -31.22 -14.08
N ALA A 386 -35.97 -32.53 -13.82
CA ALA A 386 -36.25 -33.05 -12.49
C ALA A 386 -35.03 -32.85 -11.56
N PHE A 387 -33.83 -33.10 -12.07
CA PHE A 387 -32.59 -32.82 -11.34
C PHE A 387 -32.37 -31.32 -11.11
N HIS A 388 -32.68 -30.48 -12.08
CA HIS A 388 -32.63 -29.01 -11.96
C HIS A 388 -33.54 -28.52 -10.82
N LYS A 389 -34.77 -29.03 -10.73
CA LYS A 389 -35.70 -28.69 -9.63
C LYS A 389 -35.15 -29.15 -8.27
N ARG A 390 -34.76 -30.43 -8.15
CA ARG A 390 -34.16 -30.98 -6.92
C ARG A 390 -32.94 -30.19 -6.46
N SER A 391 -32.09 -29.78 -7.40
CA SER A 391 -30.89 -28.98 -7.12
C SER A 391 -31.24 -27.62 -6.49
N LYS A 392 -32.32 -26.96 -6.94
CA LYS A 392 -32.79 -25.70 -6.34
C LYS A 392 -33.36 -25.93 -4.93
N ASP A 393 -34.16 -26.97 -4.76
CA ASP A 393 -34.72 -27.34 -3.45
C ASP A 393 -33.59 -27.67 -2.46
N GLN A 394 -32.51 -28.30 -2.93
CA GLN A 394 -31.33 -28.63 -2.14
C GLN A 394 -30.57 -27.41 -1.63
N VAL A 395 -30.53 -26.31 -2.40
CA VAL A 395 -29.94 -25.05 -1.92
C VAL A 395 -30.72 -24.53 -0.72
N VAL A 396 -32.05 -24.60 -0.76
CA VAL A 396 -32.92 -24.16 0.34
C VAL A 396 -32.70 -25.03 1.56
N LEU A 397 -32.57 -26.36 1.40
CA LEU A 397 -32.23 -27.28 2.49
C LEU A 397 -30.86 -26.96 3.13
N LEU A 398 -29.84 -26.70 2.31
CA LEU A 398 -28.51 -26.32 2.81
C LEU A 398 -28.57 -25.01 3.60
N GLN A 399 -29.30 -24.01 3.11
CA GLN A 399 -29.45 -22.70 3.75
C GLN A 399 -30.30 -22.74 5.02
N SER A 400 -31.36 -23.56 5.06
CA SER A 400 -32.18 -23.79 6.26
C SER A 400 -31.45 -24.63 7.32
N GLY A 401 -30.36 -25.27 6.91
CA GLY A 401 -29.44 -25.92 7.80
C GLY A 401 -29.66 -27.41 8.01
N ASP A 402 -30.28 -28.06 7.03
CA ASP A 402 -30.46 -29.50 6.96
C ASP A 402 -29.14 -30.26 7.19
N GLU A 403 -29.18 -31.25 8.08
CA GLU A 403 -28.00 -31.97 8.56
C GLU A 403 -27.36 -32.81 7.45
N GLN A 404 -28.18 -33.44 6.60
CA GLN A 404 -27.71 -34.25 5.49
C GLN A 404 -27.01 -33.40 4.43
N SER A 405 -27.66 -32.30 4.03
CA SER A 405 -27.11 -31.30 3.11
C SER A 405 -25.77 -30.77 3.60
N ARG A 406 -25.69 -30.41 4.88
CA ARG A 406 -24.47 -29.90 5.51
C ARG A 406 -23.35 -30.93 5.54
N LYS A 407 -23.65 -32.19 5.87
CA LYS A 407 -22.64 -33.27 5.88
C LYS A 407 -21.99 -33.44 4.51
N VAL A 408 -22.78 -33.44 3.45
CA VAL A 408 -22.26 -33.53 2.07
C VAL A 408 -21.47 -32.27 1.69
N TRP A 409 -21.99 -31.08 2.01
CA TRP A 409 -21.31 -29.80 1.76
C TRP A 409 -19.92 -29.74 2.44
N ILE A 410 -19.84 -30.06 3.73
CA ILE A 410 -18.57 -30.08 4.49
C ILE A 410 -17.57 -30.99 3.80
N THR A 411 -17.99 -32.17 3.35
CA THR A 411 -17.10 -33.12 2.69
C THR A 411 -16.58 -32.59 1.36
N LEU A 412 -17.43 -31.96 0.54
CA LEU A 412 -17.00 -31.32 -0.70
C LEU A 412 -15.98 -30.20 -0.45
N CYS A 413 -16.18 -29.42 0.62
CA CYS A 413 -15.23 -28.40 1.06
C CYS A 413 -13.92 -29.03 1.51
N ASP A 414 -13.94 -30.07 2.34
CA ASP A 414 -12.74 -30.73 2.86
C ASP A 414 -11.88 -31.38 1.76
N ILE A 415 -12.52 -31.98 0.76
CA ILE A 415 -11.80 -32.52 -0.41
C ILE A 415 -11.11 -31.38 -1.17
N SER A 416 -11.81 -30.25 -1.39
CA SER A 416 -11.21 -29.09 -2.06
C SER A 416 -10.04 -28.50 -1.25
N ARG A 417 -10.19 -28.39 0.08
CA ARG A 417 -9.15 -27.91 1.00
C ARG A 417 -7.89 -28.78 0.91
N ARG A 418 -8.03 -30.10 0.88
CA ARG A 418 -6.89 -31.03 0.72
C ARG A 418 -6.13 -30.78 -0.59
N GLU A 419 -6.84 -30.54 -1.70
CA GLU A 419 -6.20 -30.24 -2.98
C GLU A 419 -5.54 -28.85 -3.02
N PHE A 420 -6.18 -27.83 -2.43
CA PHE A 420 -5.58 -26.50 -2.32
C PHE A 420 -4.32 -26.51 -1.46
N GLN A 421 -4.34 -27.25 -0.34
CA GLN A 421 -3.19 -27.35 0.55
C GLN A 421 -1.94 -27.91 -0.14
N LYS A 422 -2.08 -28.88 -1.04
CA LYS A 422 -0.95 -29.39 -1.85
C LYS A 422 -0.25 -28.29 -2.64
N VAL A 423 -1.02 -27.32 -3.15
CA VAL A 423 -0.48 -26.16 -3.88
C VAL A 423 0.16 -25.18 -2.90
N TYR A 424 -0.52 -24.87 -1.80
CA TYR A 424 -0.01 -23.95 -0.78
C TYR A 424 1.29 -24.44 -0.14
N ASP A 425 1.43 -25.73 0.15
CA ASP A 425 2.66 -26.32 0.69
C ASP A 425 3.83 -26.19 -0.28
N ARG A 426 3.61 -26.50 -1.56
CA ARG A 426 4.65 -26.35 -2.62
C ARG A 426 5.04 -24.89 -2.82
N LEU A 427 4.10 -23.98 -2.64
CA LEU A 427 4.34 -22.55 -2.73
C LEU A 427 4.74 -21.94 -1.37
N ASP A 428 4.93 -22.69 -0.29
CA ASP A 428 5.21 -22.14 1.04
C ASP A 428 4.27 -20.96 1.40
N VAL A 429 2.96 -21.17 1.24
CA VAL A 429 1.93 -20.15 1.52
C VAL A 429 1.09 -20.57 2.72
N SER A 430 1.02 -19.70 3.72
CA SER A 430 0.15 -19.88 4.88
C SER A 430 -1.04 -18.93 4.81
N LEU A 431 -2.24 -19.46 5.06
CA LEU A 431 -3.52 -18.77 4.92
C LEU A 431 -4.49 -19.15 6.05
N ASN A 432 -5.34 -18.20 6.46
CA ASN A 432 -6.47 -18.46 7.34
C ASN A 432 -7.76 -18.43 6.51
N GLU A 433 -8.43 -19.57 6.41
CA GLU A 433 -9.70 -19.67 5.68
C GLU A 433 -10.82 -18.91 6.40
N MET A 434 -11.43 -17.95 5.70
CA MET A 434 -12.66 -17.27 6.12
C MET A 434 -13.54 -17.08 4.87
N GLY A 435 -14.11 -18.21 4.42
CA GLY A 435 -14.97 -18.30 3.25
C GLY A 435 -16.26 -17.49 3.36
N GLU A 436 -16.99 -17.41 2.26
CA GLU A 436 -18.29 -16.73 2.20
C GLU A 436 -19.27 -17.24 3.27
N SER A 437 -19.27 -18.55 3.53
CA SER A 437 -20.16 -19.18 4.50
C SER A 437 -19.98 -18.68 5.94
N PHE A 438 -18.78 -18.21 6.28
CA PHE A 438 -18.44 -17.67 7.60
C PHE A 438 -19.30 -16.46 7.97
N TYR A 439 -19.64 -15.62 6.98
CA TYR A 439 -20.33 -14.36 7.21
C TYR A 439 -21.86 -14.50 7.27
N ASN A 440 -22.42 -15.67 6.91
CA ASN A 440 -23.86 -15.91 6.89
C ASN A 440 -24.59 -15.52 8.20
N PRO A 441 -24.08 -15.85 9.40
CA PRO A 441 -24.73 -15.45 10.65
C PRO A 441 -24.69 -13.93 10.92
N ILE A 442 -23.80 -13.19 10.24
CA ILE A 442 -23.53 -11.77 10.45
C ILE A 442 -24.37 -10.91 9.49
N ILE A 443 -24.63 -11.42 8.28
CA ILE A 443 -25.34 -10.71 7.20
C ILE A 443 -26.65 -10.04 7.68
N PRO A 444 -27.58 -10.73 8.38
CA PRO A 444 -28.85 -10.10 8.77
C PRO A 444 -28.68 -8.84 9.62
N ASN A 445 -27.69 -8.84 10.52
CA ASN A 445 -27.41 -7.70 11.39
C ASN A 445 -26.79 -6.53 10.61
N VAL A 446 -25.93 -6.83 9.64
CA VAL A 446 -25.33 -5.80 8.78
C VAL A 446 -26.39 -5.17 7.88
N ILE A 447 -27.29 -5.97 7.28
CA ILE A 447 -28.42 -5.44 6.50
C ILE A 447 -29.29 -4.52 7.36
N LYS A 448 -29.68 -4.96 8.56
CA LYS A 448 -30.49 -4.15 9.47
C LYS A 448 -29.81 -2.82 9.82
N MET A 449 -28.50 -2.83 10.05
CA MET A 449 -27.74 -1.61 10.29
C MET A 449 -27.76 -0.65 9.08
N LEU A 450 -27.70 -1.18 7.86
CA LEU A 450 -27.81 -0.36 6.63
C LEU A 450 -29.22 0.23 6.48
N GLU A 451 -30.27 -0.53 6.83
CA GLU A 451 -31.65 -0.06 6.84
C GLU A 451 -31.87 1.04 7.88
N ASP A 452 -31.33 0.88 9.09
CA ASP A 452 -31.40 1.86 10.17
C ASP A 452 -30.71 3.19 9.80
N LYS A 453 -29.70 3.12 8.90
CA LYS A 453 -29.05 4.29 8.30
C LYS A 453 -29.87 4.98 7.20
N LYS A 454 -30.97 4.37 6.77
CA LYS A 454 -31.89 4.88 5.73
C LYS A 454 -31.19 5.14 4.39
N ILE A 455 -30.23 4.30 4.03
CA ILE A 455 -29.51 4.36 2.74
C ILE A 455 -29.95 3.27 1.75
N THR A 456 -30.81 2.35 2.21
CA THR A 456 -31.35 1.25 1.38
C THR A 456 -32.68 1.64 0.74
N GLU A 457 -32.91 1.18 -0.48
CA GLU A 457 -34.14 1.36 -1.25
C GLU A 457 -34.64 0.02 -1.80
N ASP A 458 -35.95 -0.14 -1.95
CA ASP A 458 -36.54 -1.25 -2.68
C ASP A 458 -36.66 -0.87 -4.17
N SER A 459 -36.02 -1.63 -5.04
CA SER A 459 -36.01 -1.41 -6.49
C SER A 459 -36.31 -2.71 -7.22
N ASN A 460 -37.42 -2.75 -7.96
CA ASN A 460 -37.91 -3.94 -8.67
C ASN A 460 -38.02 -5.19 -7.76
N GLY A 461 -38.36 -4.99 -6.50
CA GLY A 461 -38.49 -6.05 -5.48
C GLY A 461 -37.15 -6.54 -4.90
N ALA A 462 -36.01 -5.98 -5.32
CA ALA A 462 -34.71 -6.21 -4.69
C ALA A 462 -34.37 -5.05 -3.74
N LYS A 463 -33.60 -5.34 -2.70
CA LYS A 463 -33.07 -4.34 -1.77
C LYS A 463 -31.70 -3.87 -2.22
N VAL A 464 -31.54 -2.57 -2.44
CA VAL A 464 -30.35 -1.99 -3.06
C VAL A 464 -29.88 -0.72 -2.35
N ILE A 465 -28.64 -0.31 -2.60
CA ILE A 465 -28.10 1.01 -2.24
C ILE A 465 -27.60 1.70 -3.52
N PHE A 466 -28.07 2.92 -3.76
CA PHE A 466 -27.57 3.75 -4.84
C PHE A 466 -26.45 4.66 -4.36
N THR A 467 -25.46 4.89 -5.22
CA THR A 467 -24.35 5.80 -4.95
C THR A 467 -24.31 6.90 -6.00
N THR A 468 -23.58 7.99 -5.72
CA THR A 468 -23.45 9.10 -6.68
C THR A 468 -22.35 8.87 -7.71
N LYS A 469 -21.39 7.99 -7.41
CA LYS A 469 -20.20 7.76 -8.24
C LYS A 469 -20.38 6.60 -9.23
N TYR A 470 -21.13 5.56 -8.84
CA TYR A 470 -21.36 4.37 -9.66
C TYR A 470 -22.79 4.33 -10.19
N LYS A 471 -22.95 3.90 -11.44
CA LYS A 471 -24.28 3.81 -12.08
C LYS A 471 -25.06 2.58 -11.64
N GLN A 472 -24.34 1.49 -11.40
CA GLN A 472 -24.90 0.25 -10.91
C GLN A 472 -25.21 0.36 -9.41
N PRO A 473 -26.37 -0.13 -8.95
CA PRO A 473 -26.67 -0.21 -7.52
C PRO A 473 -25.85 -1.32 -6.85
N PHE A 474 -25.60 -1.17 -5.56
CA PHE A 474 -25.09 -2.23 -4.70
C PHE A 474 -26.27 -3.09 -4.22
N MET A 475 -26.28 -4.39 -4.52
CA MET A 475 -27.46 -5.26 -4.36
C MET A 475 -27.37 -6.10 -3.08
N LEU A 476 -28.16 -5.74 -2.06
CA LEU A 476 -28.12 -6.41 -0.76
C LEU A 476 -28.95 -7.69 -0.71
N VAL A 477 -30.15 -7.69 -1.29
CA VAL A 477 -31.07 -8.84 -1.25
C VAL A 477 -31.83 -8.90 -2.56
N LYS A 478 -31.91 -10.08 -3.18
CA LYS A 478 -32.72 -10.31 -4.38
C LYS A 478 -34.21 -10.36 -4.09
N THR A 479 -35.02 -10.38 -5.16
CA THR A 479 -36.47 -10.57 -5.11
C THR A 479 -36.91 -11.87 -4.43
N ASP A 480 -36.09 -12.91 -4.52
CA ASP A 480 -36.34 -14.22 -3.88
C ASP A 480 -35.82 -14.30 -2.43
N GLY A 481 -35.30 -13.19 -1.88
CA GLY A 481 -34.74 -13.12 -0.53
C GLY A 481 -33.31 -13.63 -0.41
N SER A 482 -32.69 -14.12 -1.49
CA SER A 482 -31.32 -14.64 -1.45
C SER A 482 -30.25 -13.54 -1.40
N TYR A 483 -29.12 -13.87 -0.77
CA TYR A 483 -27.95 -13.01 -0.67
C TYR A 483 -27.02 -13.16 -1.89
N LEU A 484 -26.19 -12.15 -2.10
CA LEU A 484 -25.23 -12.02 -3.19
C LEU A 484 -23.82 -11.77 -2.66
N TYR A 485 -22.86 -11.68 -3.58
CA TYR A 485 -21.47 -11.30 -3.26
C TYR A 485 -21.40 -9.93 -2.58
N ASP A 486 -22.18 -8.94 -3.05
CA ASP A 486 -22.33 -7.63 -2.40
C ASP A 486 -22.68 -7.75 -0.90
N THR A 487 -23.63 -8.63 -0.58
CA THR A 487 -24.08 -8.86 0.79
C THR A 487 -23.00 -9.49 1.66
N THR A 488 -22.30 -10.50 1.12
CA THR A 488 -21.20 -11.16 1.82
C THR A 488 -20.02 -10.22 2.03
N ASP A 489 -19.67 -9.43 1.01
CA ASP A 489 -18.52 -8.53 1.05
C ASP A 489 -18.71 -7.35 1.99
N ILE A 490 -19.93 -6.80 2.10
CA ILE A 490 -20.19 -5.74 3.09
C ILE A 490 -20.18 -6.29 4.53
N ALA A 491 -20.61 -7.53 4.73
CA ALA A 491 -20.50 -8.21 6.01
C ALA A 491 -19.03 -8.54 6.35
N ALA A 492 -18.24 -8.95 5.35
CA ALA A 492 -16.80 -9.18 5.51
C ALA A 492 -16.05 -7.89 5.82
N LEU A 493 -16.38 -6.79 5.14
CA LEU A 493 -15.82 -5.47 5.44
C LEU A 493 -16.13 -5.06 6.88
N TRP A 494 -17.38 -5.23 7.31
CA TRP A 494 -17.78 -4.95 8.68
C TRP A 494 -17.00 -5.79 9.69
N TYR A 495 -16.92 -7.11 9.48
CA TYR A 495 -16.22 -8.02 10.38
C TYR A 495 -14.72 -7.66 10.50
N ARG A 496 -14.07 -7.39 9.37
CA ARG A 496 -12.64 -7.04 9.33
C ARG A 496 -12.35 -5.71 10.05
N LEU A 497 -13.24 -4.71 9.94
CA LEU A 497 -13.04 -3.40 10.58
C LEU A 497 -13.50 -3.36 12.04
N HIS A 498 -14.57 -4.06 12.41
CA HIS A 498 -15.18 -3.93 13.74
C HIS A 498 -14.84 -5.08 14.70
N GLU A 499 -14.79 -6.32 14.21
CA GLU A 499 -14.43 -7.49 15.03
C GLU A 499 -12.91 -7.70 15.04
N GLN A 500 -12.29 -7.74 13.85
CA GLN A 500 -10.83 -7.91 13.75
C GLN A 500 -10.06 -6.61 14.03
N LYS A 501 -10.73 -5.45 13.96
CA LYS A 501 -10.15 -4.11 14.22
C LYS A 501 -8.95 -3.79 13.33
N ALA A 502 -9.07 -4.11 12.04
CA ALA A 502 -8.03 -3.80 11.07
C ALA A 502 -7.88 -2.28 10.90
N ASP A 503 -6.64 -1.79 10.95
CA ASP A 503 -6.30 -0.42 10.53
C ASP A 503 -6.28 -0.32 8.99
N TRP A 504 -5.95 -1.43 8.32
CA TRP A 504 -5.79 -1.49 6.88
C TRP A 504 -6.31 -2.82 6.30
N ILE A 505 -7.10 -2.76 5.23
CA ILE A 505 -7.52 -3.92 4.44
C ILE A 505 -6.96 -3.83 3.02
N ILE A 506 -6.34 -4.90 2.54
CA ILE A 506 -5.85 -5.05 1.17
C ILE A 506 -6.52 -6.27 0.53
N ILE A 507 -7.10 -6.10 -0.65
CA ILE A 507 -7.84 -7.16 -1.36
C ILE A 507 -7.21 -7.39 -2.73
N TYR A 508 -6.71 -8.60 -2.98
CA TYR A 508 -6.07 -9.01 -4.24
C TYR A 508 -7.01 -9.87 -5.08
N THR A 509 -7.61 -9.27 -6.12
CA THR A 509 -8.44 -9.99 -7.09
C THR A 509 -8.15 -9.52 -8.52
N ASP A 510 -8.77 -10.18 -9.51
CA ASP A 510 -8.65 -9.78 -10.91
C ASP A 510 -9.15 -8.34 -11.12
N TYR A 511 -8.48 -7.58 -11.99
CA TYR A 511 -8.83 -6.18 -12.29
C TYR A 511 -10.30 -5.97 -12.68
N THR A 512 -10.98 -6.97 -13.25
CA THR A 512 -12.40 -6.89 -13.60
C THR A 512 -13.32 -6.65 -12.40
N GLN A 513 -12.85 -6.86 -11.17
CA GLN A 513 -13.61 -6.63 -9.94
C GLN A 513 -13.39 -5.22 -9.34
N GLN A 514 -12.62 -4.35 -9.99
CA GLN A 514 -12.29 -3.03 -9.45
C GLN A 514 -13.53 -2.15 -9.18
N ASP A 515 -14.52 -2.17 -10.08
CA ASP A 515 -15.73 -1.39 -9.91
C ASP A 515 -16.59 -1.90 -8.73
N HIS A 516 -16.61 -3.21 -8.53
CA HIS A 516 -17.27 -3.84 -7.39
C HIS A 516 -16.67 -3.39 -6.06
N PHE A 517 -15.36 -3.56 -5.86
CA PHE A 517 -14.72 -3.15 -4.61
C PHE A 517 -14.73 -1.63 -4.41
N GLY A 518 -14.65 -0.87 -5.50
CA GLY A 518 -14.85 0.58 -5.45
C GLY A 518 -16.23 0.98 -4.92
N LEU A 519 -17.28 0.29 -5.39
CA LEU A 519 -18.65 0.45 -4.91
C LEU A 519 -18.81 -0.01 -3.45
N LEU A 520 -18.23 -1.17 -3.10
CA LEU A 520 -18.21 -1.70 -1.72
C LEU A 520 -17.65 -0.68 -0.73
N PHE A 521 -16.49 -0.07 -1.03
CA PHE A 521 -15.86 0.90 -0.14
C PHE A 521 -16.67 2.20 -0.04
N GLU A 522 -17.32 2.63 -1.12
CA GLU A 522 -18.23 3.80 -1.08
C GLU A 522 -19.44 3.53 -0.19
N VAL A 523 -20.10 2.38 -0.35
CA VAL A 523 -21.20 1.94 0.52
C VAL A 523 -20.75 1.77 1.96
N GLY A 524 -19.55 1.22 2.18
CA GLY A 524 -18.92 1.12 3.49
C GLY A 524 -18.75 2.49 4.14
N ALA A 525 -18.34 3.51 3.38
CA ALA A 525 -18.19 4.87 3.89
C ALA A 525 -19.55 5.54 4.16
N MET A 526 -20.51 5.40 3.25
CA MET A 526 -21.87 5.94 3.40
C MET A 526 -22.59 5.39 4.63
N SER A 527 -22.41 4.10 4.92
CA SER A 527 -23.00 3.43 6.07
C SER A 527 -22.30 3.74 7.39
N GLY A 528 -21.06 4.23 7.34
CA GLY A 528 -20.20 4.46 8.51
C GLY A 528 -19.48 3.22 9.03
N ILE A 529 -19.51 2.11 8.28
CA ILE A 529 -18.67 0.92 8.53
C ILE A 529 -17.20 1.29 8.32
N LEU A 530 -16.92 1.96 7.19
CA LEU A 530 -15.60 2.45 6.84
C LEU A 530 -15.48 3.92 7.22
N ASP A 531 -14.63 4.23 8.19
CA ASP A 531 -14.16 5.59 8.48
C ASP A 531 -12.83 5.88 7.74
N PRO A 532 -12.82 6.67 6.65
CA PRO A 532 -11.60 6.95 5.87
C PRO A 532 -10.54 7.76 6.63
N THR A 533 -10.87 8.33 7.80
CA THR A 533 -9.90 9.04 8.65
C THR A 533 -9.10 8.09 9.55
N LYS A 534 -9.62 6.87 9.75
CA LYS A 534 -9.01 5.84 10.62
C LYS A 534 -8.52 4.63 9.84
N HIS A 535 -9.32 4.19 8.87
CA HIS A 535 -9.07 2.97 8.12
C HIS A 535 -8.52 3.27 6.73
N ARG A 536 -7.57 2.45 6.29
CA ARG A 536 -7.13 2.40 4.91
C ARG A 536 -7.73 1.17 4.25
N VAL A 537 -8.23 1.30 3.03
CA VAL A 537 -8.70 0.16 2.22
C VAL A 537 -8.12 0.25 0.83
N ASN A 538 -7.65 -0.87 0.30
CA ASN A 538 -7.07 -0.96 -1.03
C ASN A 538 -7.57 -2.22 -1.74
N HIS A 539 -8.16 -2.04 -2.92
CA HIS A 539 -8.26 -3.12 -3.90
C HIS A 539 -7.03 -3.05 -4.81
N VAL A 540 -6.37 -4.19 -4.99
CA VAL A 540 -5.23 -4.34 -5.90
C VAL A 540 -5.61 -5.33 -6.98
N GLY A 541 -6.07 -4.78 -8.10
CA GLY A 541 -6.39 -5.54 -9.30
C GLY A 541 -5.15 -6.10 -9.99
N PHE A 542 -5.18 -7.37 -10.40
CA PHE A 542 -4.16 -7.95 -11.26
C PHE A 542 -4.67 -8.31 -12.67
N GLY A 543 -3.78 -8.29 -13.65
CA GLY A 543 -4.07 -8.66 -15.05
C GLY A 543 -4.12 -10.19 -15.29
N THR A 544 -4.35 -10.59 -16.54
CA THR A 544 -4.45 -12.01 -16.91
C THR A 544 -3.11 -12.65 -17.25
N VAL A 545 -3.01 -13.97 -17.07
CA VAL A 545 -1.92 -14.79 -17.61
C VAL A 545 -2.28 -15.25 -19.01
N ASN A 546 -1.44 -14.92 -19.99
CA ASN A 546 -1.69 -15.15 -21.40
C ASN A 546 -0.71 -16.14 -22.02
N ASP A 547 -1.10 -16.76 -23.13
CA ASP A 547 -0.23 -17.51 -24.03
C ASP A 547 0.48 -16.57 -25.02
N GLU A 548 1.35 -17.14 -25.88
CA GLU A 548 2.09 -16.44 -26.93
C GLU A 548 1.20 -15.72 -27.96
N THR A 549 -0.09 -16.07 -28.04
CA THR A 549 -1.09 -15.43 -28.91
C THR A 549 -1.80 -14.25 -28.24
N GLY A 550 -1.50 -13.98 -26.97
CA GLY A 550 -2.14 -12.95 -26.16
C GLY A 550 -3.51 -13.36 -25.59
N LYS A 551 -3.93 -14.62 -25.77
CA LYS A 551 -5.16 -15.16 -25.20
C LYS A 551 -4.90 -15.75 -23.82
N ARG A 552 -5.96 -15.95 -23.02
CA ARG A 552 -5.82 -16.57 -21.69
C ARG A 552 -5.11 -17.92 -21.79
N PHE A 553 -4.09 -18.10 -20.94
CA PHE A 553 -3.24 -19.28 -20.94
C PHE A 553 -4.06 -20.56 -20.69
N LYS A 554 -4.01 -21.46 -21.67
CA LYS A 554 -4.77 -22.72 -21.71
C LYS A 554 -3.86 -23.85 -22.17
N THR A 555 -4.26 -25.07 -21.84
CA THR A 555 -3.66 -26.30 -22.36
C THR A 555 -3.88 -26.44 -23.87
N ARG A 556 -3.15 -27.35 -24.53
CA ARG A 556 -3.33 -27.67 -25.96
C ARG A 556 -4.74 -28.14 -26.32
N SER A 557 -5.49 -28.71 -25.37
CA SER A 557 -6.90 -29.11 -25.53
C SER A 557 -7.88 -27.94 -25.33
N GLY A 558 -7.41 -26.75 -24.95
CA GLY A 558 -8.25 -25.58 -24.66
C GLY A 558 -8.80 -25.52 -23.23
N GLU A 559 -8.45 -26.51 -22.38
CA GLU A 559 -8.79 -26.54 -20.96
C GLU A 559 -7.85 -25.67 -20.13
N THR A 560 -8.30 -25.27 -18.95
CA THR A 560 -7.50 -24.48 -18.00
C THR A 560 -6.33 -25.30 -17.45
N VAL A 561 -5.14 -24.70 -17.39
CA VAL A 561 -3.95 -25.36 -16.83
C VAL A 561 -4.07 -25.46 -15.31
N ARG A 562 -4.04 -26.69 -14.78
CA ARG A 562 -3.97 -26.96 -13.33
C ARG A 562 -2.63 -26.50 -12.79
N LEU A 563 -2.65 -25.82 -11.65
CA LEU A 563 -1.45 -25.21 -11.08
C LEU A 563 -0.39 -26.26 -10.64
N VAL A 564 -0.82 -27.42 -10.16
CA VAL A 564 0.07 -28.54 -9.79
C VAL A 564 0.95 -28.95 -10.98
N ASN A 565 0.34 -29.14 -12.16
CA ASN A 565 1.06 -29.54 -13.38
C ASN A 565 2.08 -28.49 -13.82
N LEU A 566 1.77 -27.20 -13.62
CA LEU A 566 2.69 -26.10 -13.94
C LEU A 566 3.94 -26.15 -13.06
N LEU A 567 3.76 -26.41 -11.76
CA LEU A 567 4.86 -26.55 -10.81
C LEU A 567 5.72 -27.78 -11.11
N ASP A 568 5.10 -28.92 -11.43
CA ASP A 568 5.80 -30.16 -11.78
C ASP A 568 6.66 -30.01 -13.05
N GLU A 569 6.12 -29.34 -14.08
CA GLU A 569 6.87 -29.03 -15.31
C GLU A 569 8.06 -28.10 -15.03
N SER A 570 7.88 -27.06 -14.21
CA SER A 570 8.97 -26.15 -13.81
C SER A 570 10.10 -26.90 -13.10
N LYS A 571 9.76 -27.76 -12.12
CA LYS A 571 10.72 -28.61 -11.40
C LYS A 571 11.46 -29.54 -12.37
N THR A 572 10.74 -30.18 -13.28
CA THR A 572 11.31 -31.14 -14.24
C THR A 572 12.34 -30.48 -15.15
N ARG A 573 11.99 -29.36 -15.77
CA ARG A 573 12.93 -28.59 -16.62
C ARG A 573 14.15 -28.10 -15.85
N MET A 574 13.96 -27.63 -14.62
CA MET A 574 15.07 -27.17 -13.80
C MET A 574 16.00 -28.32 -13.43
N LYS A 575 15.47 -29.51 -13.13
CA LYS A 575 16.26 -30.71 -12.85
C LYS A 575 17.15 -31.08 -14.02
N GLU A 576 16.63 -31.07 -15.25
CA GLU A 576 17.40 -31.34 -16.46
C GLU A 576 18.56 -30.34 -16.63
N GLN A 577 18.30 -29.05 -16.42
CA GLN A 577 19.33 -28.01 -16.50
C GLN A 577 20.43 -28.20 -15.43
N LEU A 578 20.07 -28.54 -14.19
CA LEU A 578 21.06 -28.79 -13.12
C LEU A 578 21.94 -30.00 -13.43
N LEU A 579 21.35 -31.10 -13.93
CA LEU A 579 22.11 -32.29 -14.33
C LEU A 579 23.09 -31.98 -15.47
N ALA A 580 22.67 -31.18 -16.46
CA ALA A 580 23.56 -30.74 -17.53
C ALA A 580 24.75 -29.91 -17.01
N ARG A 581 24.52 -29.05 -16.01
CA ARG A 581 25.59 -28.25 -15.38
C ARG A 581 26.57 -29.10 -14.57
N ILE A 582 26.09 -30.12 -13.88
CA ILE A 582 26.93 -31.12 -13.18
C ILE A 582 27.80 -31.85 -14.20
N ALA A 583 27.20 -32.35 -15.29
CA ALA A 583 27.93 -33.03 -16.36
C ALA A 583 28.99 -32.13 -17.03
N ALA A 584 28.73 -30.82 -17.11
CA ALA A 584 29.66 -29.82 -17.65
C ALA A 584 30.72 -29.34 -16.63
N GLY A 585 30.74 -29.84 -15.39
CA GLY A 585 31.67 -29.42 -14.35
C GLY A 585 31.51 -27.96 -13.90
N GLN A 586 30.34 -27.35 -14.14
CA GLN A 586 30.06 -25.95 -13.84
C GLN A 586 29.58 -25.73 -12.40
N THR A 587 29.17 -26.80 -11.72
CA THR A 587 28.71 -26.80 -10.34
C THR A 587 29.28 -27.99 -9.59
N SER A 588 29.30 -27.88 -8.26
CA SER A 588 29.70 -28.93 -7.33
C SER A 588 28.51 -29.44 -6.50
N LEU A 589 27.28 -29.12 -6.92
CA LEU A 589 26.06 -29.59 -6.29
C LEU A 589 26.04 -31.14 -6.26
N PRO A 590 25.87 -31.78 -5.08
CA PRO A 590 25.77 -33.23 -4.99
C PRO A 590 24.55 -33.77 -5.75
N ALA A 591 24.70 -34.92 -6.43
CA ALA A 591 23.61 -35.55 -7.18
C ALA A 591 22.38 -35.85 -6.31
N SER A 592 22.58 -36.14 -5.02
CA SER A 592 21.51 -36.37 -4.04
C SER A 592 20.67 -35.13 -3.73
N GLU A 593 21.20 -33.93 -3.94
CA GLU A 593 20.53 -32.65 -3.64
C GLU A 593 19.82 -32.05 -4.86
N VAL A 594 20.04 -32.61 -6.06
CA VAL A 594 19.52 -32.07 -7.32
C VAL A 594 18.00 -31.95 -7.32
N ASP A 595 17.28 -32.93 -6.76
CA ASP A 595 15.82 -32.91 -6.78
C ASP A 595 15.25 -31.78 -5.92
N ALA A 596 15.80 -31.60 -4.71
CA ALA A 596 15.43 -30.52 -3.80
C ALA A 596 15.84 -29.13 -4.36
N ALA A 597 17.00 -29.04 -5.00
CA ALA A 597 17.44 -27.81 -5.66
C ALA A 597 16.54 -27.44 -6.85
N ALA A 598 16.17 -28.41 -7.69
CA ALA A 598 15.28 -28.22 -8.82
C ALA A 598 13.89 -27.75 -8.36
N GLU A 599 13.39 -28.30 -7.26
CA GLU A 599 12.12 -27.91 -6.65
C GLU A 599 12.15 -26.44 -6.18
N ARG A 600 13.13 -26.08 -5.35
CA ARG A 600 13.28 -24.71 -4.83
C ARG A 600 13.47 -23.67 -5.93
N ILE A 601 14.37 -23.94 -6.88
CA ILE A 601 14.64 -23.02 -8.00
C ILE A 601 13.43 -22.95 -8.94
N GLY A 602 12.81 -24.10 -9.25
CA GLY A 602 11.66 -24.19 -10.16
C GLY A 602 10.43 -23.45 -9.61
N TYR A 603 10.12 -23.60 -8.33
CA TYR A 603 9.00 -22.90 -7.70
C TYR A 603 9.32 -21.42 -7.49
N GLY A 604 10.56 -21.09 -7.09
CA GLY A 604 11.04 -19.72 -6.99
C GLY A 604 10.97 -18.97 -8.33
N ALA A 605 11.26 -19.65 -9.44
CA ALA A 605 11.15 -19.08 -10.77
C ALA A 605 9.69 -18.76 -11.15
N VAL A 606 8.74 -19.64 -10.82
CA VAL A 606 7.30 -19.37 -11.02
C VAL A 606 6.85 -18.15 -10.24
N LYS A 607 7.21 -18.05 -8.95
CA LYS A 607 6.88 -16.90 -8.11
C LYS A 607 7.48 -15.61 -8.66
N TYR A 608 8.79 -15.61 -8.92
CA TYR A 608 9.49 -14.41 -9.37
C TYR A 608 9.01 -13.92 -10.73
N PHE A 609 8.72 -14.84 -11.65
CA PHE A 609 8.31 -14.47 -13.00
C PHE A 609 7.03 -13.65 -13.00
N ASP A 610 6.04 -14.02 -12.17
CA ASP A 610 4.85 -13.20 -11.95
C ASP A 610 5.14 -11.92 -11.15
N LEU A 611 5.83 -12.05 -10.00
CA LEU A 611 6.11 -10.92 -9.10
C LEU A 611 6.96 -9.83 -9.75
N SER A 612 7.80 -10.16 -10.73
CA SER A 612 8.62 -9.19 -11.47
C SER A 612 7.81 -8.30 -12.41
N GLN A 613 6.59 -8.72 -12.78
CA GLN A 613 5.68 -7.93 -13.59
C GLN A 613 4.86 -6.98 -12.74
N SER A 614 4.39 -5.87 -13.33
CA SER A 614 3.40 -5.03 -12.63
C SER A 614 2.16 -5.87 -12.30
N PRO A 615 1.62 -5.81 -11.07
CA PRO A 615 0.39 -6.52 -10.73
C PRO A 615 -0.73 -6.22 -11.73
N THR A 616 -0.88 -4.95 -12.10
CA THR A 616 -1.94 -4.43 -12.97
C THR A 616 -1.85 -4.85 -14.45
N THR A 617 -0.72 -5.39 -14.91
CA THR A 617 -0.53 -5.78 -16.31
C THR A 617 -0.79 -7.26 -16.53
N SER A 618 -1.34 -7.61 -17.69
CA SER A 618 -1.30 -8.99 -18.19
C SER A 618 0.11 -9.35 -18.67
N TYR A 619 0.49 -10.62 -18.60
CA TYR A 619 1.79 -11.08 -19.10
C TYR A 619 1.68 -12.43 -19.83
N GLU A 620 2.64 -12.67 -20.72
CA GLU A 620 2.79 -13.92 -21.47
C GLU A 620 3.60 -14.93 -20.64
N PHE A 621 3.01 -16.10 -20.36
CA PHE A 621 3.69 -17.16 -19.65
C PHE A 621 4.65 -17.93 -20.57
N SER A 622 5.90 -18.10 -20.14
CA SER A 622 6.92 -18.86 -20.88
C SER A 622 7.91 -19.52 -19.93
N TYR A 623 8.00 -20.85 -19.98
CA TYR A 623 8.99 -21.61 -19.20
C TYR A 623 10.41 -21.23 -19.56
N ASP A 624 10.69 -20.99 -20.85
CA ASP A 624 12.04 -20.70 -21.33
C ASP A 624 12.53 -19.33 -20.84
N LYS A 625 11.65 -18.32 -20.86
CA LYS A 625 11.95 -16.99 -20.29
C LYS A 625 12.12 -17.09 -18.77
N MET A 626 11.23 -17.78 -18.09
CA MET A 626 11.20 -17.91 -16.63
C MET A 626 12.43 -18.63 -16.07
N LEU A 627 12.87 -19.70 -16.72
CA LEU A 627 14.00 -20.55 -16.30
C LEU A 627 15.33 -20.15 -16.96
N SER A 628 15.38 -19.01 -17.66
CA SER A 628 16.61 -18.51 -18.27
C SER A 628 17.64 -18.14 -17.20
N THR A 629 18.91 -18.49 -17.45
CA THR A 629 20.07 -18.08 -16.63
C THR A 629 20.53 -16.65 -16.89
N THR A 630 19.89 -15.96 -17.85
CA THR A 630 20.18 -14.58 -18.24
C THR A 630 18.93 -13.71 -18.18
N GLY A 631 19.14 -12.43 -17.91
CA GLY A 631 18.05 -11.45 -17.78
C GLY A 631 17.43 -11.42 -16.38
N ASN A 632 16.29 -10.74 -16.27
CA ASN A 632 15.58 -10.54 -15.00
C ASN A 632 14.76 -11.78 -14.60
N THR A 633 15.44 -12.82 -14.10
CA THR A 633 14.84 -14.12 -13.72
C THR A 633 15.30 -14.56 -12.34
N ALA A 634 14.50 -15.38 -11.64
CA ALA A 634 14.92 -15.95 -10.35
C ALA A 634 16.23 -16.74 -10.48
N VAL A 635 16.39 -17.51 -11.55
CA VAL A 635 17.57 -18.35 -11.78
C VAL A 635 18.83 -17.48 -11.84
N TYR A 636 18.81 -16.36 -12.56
CA TYR A 636 19.92 -15.41 -12.59
C TYR A 636 20.26 -14.86 -11.19
N LEU A 637 19.24 -14.46 -10.42
CA LEU A 637 19.42 -13.91 -9.08
C LEU A 637 19.98 -14.94 -8.10
N LEU A 638 19.46 -16.17 -8.13
CA LEU A 638 19.89 -17.28 -7.29
C LEU A 638 21.34 -17.67 -7.61
N PHE A 639 21.74 -17.59 -8.88
CA PHE A 639 23.13 -17.84 -9.29
C PHE A 639 24.07 -16.73 -8.80
N ALA A 640 23.64 -15.46 -8.83
CA ALA A 640 24.40 -14.36 -8.26
C ALA A 640 24.61 -14.54 -6.74
N TYR A 641 23.57 -14.97 -6.03
CA TYR A 641 23.64 -15.32 -4.62
C TYR A 641 24.62 -16.47 -4.35
N ALA A 642 24.45 -17.61 -5.03
CA ALA A 642 25.31 -18.78 -4.89
C ALA A 642 26.79 -18.47 -5.23
N ARG A 643 27.04 -17.58 -6.20
CA ARG A 643 28.39 -17.12 -6.55
C ARG A 643 29.05 -16.36 -5.40
N LEU A 644 28.33 -15.46 -4.72
CA LEU A 644 28.84 -14.77 -3.55
C LEU A 644 29.09 -15.73 -2.38
N SER A 645 28.15 -16.65 -2.12
CA SER A 645 28.33 -17.71 -1.11
C SER A 645 29.57 -18.56 -1.40
N SER A 646 29.83 -18.87 -2.67
CA SER A 646 31.04 -19.57 -3.12
C SER A 646 32.32 -18.78 -2.90
N ILE A 647 32.33 -17.46 -3.15
CA ILE A 647 33.49 -16.58 -2.87
C ILE A 647 33.79 -16.56 -1.37
N VAL A 648 32.78 -16.39 -0.53
CA VAL A 648 32.92 -16.41 0.93
C VAL A 648 33.49 -17.76 1.39
N ARG A 649 32.91 -18.87 0.93
CA ARG A 649 33.37 -20.23 1.26
C ARG A 649 34.81 -20.49 0.83
N LYS A 650 35.20 -20.09 -0.38
CA LYS A 650 36.56 -20.27 -0.92
C LYS A 650 37.61 -19.40 -0.24
N SER A 651 37.21 -18.35 0.48
CA SER A 651 38.16 -17.48 1.17
C SER A 651 38.86 -18.18 2.34
N GLY A 652 38.23 -19.19 2.94
CA GLY A 652 38.70 -19.83 4.17
C GLY A 652 38.65 -18.92 5.41
N VAL A 653 38.03 -17.74 5.29
CA VAL A 653 37.91 -16.75 6.38
C VAL A 653 36.55 -16.92 7.07
N ASP A 654 36.56 -16.94 8.40
CA ASP A 654 35.33 -16.75 9.18
C ASP A 654 34.91 -15.27 9.13
N VAL A 655 33.99 -14.95 8.22
CA VAL A 655 33.52 -13.57 8.00
C VAL A 655 32.74 -13.04 9.21
N ALA A 656 32.13 -13.92 10.03
CA ALA A 656 31.40 -13.50 11.22
C ALA A 656 32.34 -12.99 12.33
N ALA A 657 33.60 -13.44 12.33
CA ALA A 657 34.63 -12.97 13.27
C ALA A 657 35.32 -11.66 12.86
N LEU A 658 35.10 -11.18 11.62
CA LEU A 658 35.70 -9.93 11.14
C LEU A 658 35.03 -8.72 11.78
N SER A 659 35.83 -7.75 12.24
CA SER A 659 35.31 -6.47 12.71
C SER A 659 34.75 -5.66 11.55
N PRO A 660 33.49 -5.18 11.59
CA PRO A 660 32.92 -4.31 10.57
C PRO A 660 33.70 -3.00 10.35
N SER A 661 34.50 -2.57 11.33
CA SER A 661 35.32 -1.35 11.24
C SER A 661 36.41 -1.41 10.18
N ILE A 662 36.77 -2.60 9.67
CA ILE A 662 37.75 -2.75 8.59
C ILE A 662 37.13 -2.53 7.20
N LEU A 663 35.80 -2.40 7.11
CA LEU A 663 35.11 -2.15 5.87
C LEU A 663 35.49 -0.77 5.33
N ALA A 664 36.16 -0.78 4.18
CA ALA A 664 36.56 0.40 3.44
C ALA A 664 36.13 0.25 1.98
N LEU A 665 35.46 1.29 1.46
CA LEU A 665 35.04 1.40 0.07
C LEU A 665 36.10 2.19 -0.69
N THR A 666 36.92 1.48 -1.45
CA THR A 666 38.10 2.01 -2.15
C THR A 666 37.91 2.14 -3.66
N ASP A 667 36.95 1.38 -4.22
CA ASP A 667 36.60 1.40 -5.64
C ASP A 667 35.17 1.91 -5.86
N ALA A 668 34.93 2.57 -6.99
CA ALA A 668 33.60 3.09 -7.35
C ALA A 668 32.52 2.00 -7.44
N HIS A 669 32.88 0.77 -7.83
CA HIS A 669 31.93 -0.37 -7.90
C HIS A 669 31.58 -0.91 -6.51
N GLU A 670 32.50 -0.82 -5.54
CA GLU A 670 32.23 -1.14 -4.13
C GLU A 670 31.20 -0.14 -3.57
N SER A 671 31.43 1.16 -3.78
CA SER A 671 30.51 2.22 -3.37
C SER A 671 29.14 2.09 -4.04
N ALA A 672 29.09 1.80 -5.34
CA ALA A 672 27.84 1.65 -6.08
C ALA A 672 26.99 0.48 -5.55
N LEU A 673 27.61 -0.65 -5.19
CA LEU A 673 26.95 -1.79 -4.56
C LEU A 673 26.48 -1.42 -3.15
N ALA A 674 27.37 -0.88 -2.32
CA ALA A 674 27.07 -0.44 -0.96
C ALA A 674 25.84 0.49 -0.89
N ILE A 675 25.80 1.51 -1.75
CA ILE A 675 24.68 2.46 -1.80
C ILE A 675 23.38 1.76 -2.22
N GLU A 676 23.41 0.83 -3.19
CA GLU A 676 22.20 0.06 -3.54
C GLU A 676 21.67 -0.73 -2.35
N LEU A 677 22.55 -1.42 -1.62
CA LEU A 677 22.17 -2.22 -0.45
C LEU A 677 21.45 -1.36 0.61
N LEU A 678 21.93 -0.14 0.83
CA LEU A 678 21.33 0.78 1.80
C LEU A 678 20.06 1.49 1.29
N GLN A 679 19.80 1.43 -0.02
CA GLN A 679 18.54 1.91 -0.63
C GLN A 679 17.40 0.89 -0.51
N PHE A 680 17.67 -0.30 0.05
CA PHE A 680 16.65 -1.30 0.34
C PHE A 680 15.46 -0.72 1.11
N GLN A 681 15.70 0.05 2.17
CA GLN A 681 14.64 0.64 2.97
C GLN A 681 13.78 1.65 2.18
N ASP A 682 14.36 2.36 1.21
CA ASP A 682 13.60 3.25 0.32
C ASP A 682 12.63 2.46 -0.56
N VAL A 683 13.06 1.29 -1.04
CA VAL A 683 12.23 0.40 -1.87
C VAL A 683 11.03 -0.10 -1.07
N VAL A 684 11.27 -0.56 0.16
CA VAL A 684 10.20 -1.04 1.06
C VAL A 684 9.21 0.08 1.39
N THR A 685 9.68 1.30 1.68
CA THR A 685 8.80 2.45 1.90
C THR A 685 7.95 2.77 0.66
N GLN A 686 8.53 2.69 -0.53
CA GLN A 686 7.80 2.94 -1.78
C GLN A 686 6.73 1.88 -2.05
N ILE A 687 7.00 0.60 -1.75
CA ILE A 687 6.02 -0.48 -1.86
C ILE A 687 4.80 -0.19 -0.98
N ASN A 688 4.96 0.35 0.23
CA ASN A 688 3.81 0.69 1.09
C ASN A 688 2.92 1.81 0.55
N LYS A 689 3.48 2.65 -0.33
CA LYS A 689 2.76 3.76 -0.96
C LYS A 689 1.85 3.27 -2.07
N ASP A 690 2.34 2.38 -2.94
CA ASP A 690 1.63 1.96 -4.16
C ASP A 690 1.30 0.47 -4.28
N LEU A 691 1.73 -0.35 -3.31
CA LEU A 691 1.53 -1.80 -3.26
C LEU A 691 2.14 -2.56 -4.44
N GLY A 692 3.14 -1.98 -5.11
CA GLY A 692 3.85 -2.59 -6.23
C GLY A 692 4.94 -3.58 -5.79
N SER A 693 4.61 -4.85 -5.59
CA SER A 693 5.56 -5.92 -5.21
C SER A 693 6.73 -6.08 -6.18
N ASN A 694 6.53 -5.78 -7.46
CA ASN A 694 7.55 -5.81 -8.52
C ASN A 694 8.74 -4.87 -8.32
N ARG A 695 8.58 -3.86 -7.46
CA ARG A 695 9.67 -2.97 -7.07
C ARG A 695 10.78 -3.73 -6.35
N LEU A 696 10.42 -4.72 -5.52
CA LEU A 696 11.38 -5.55 -4.81
C LEU A 696 12.17 -6.44 -5.78
N CYS A 697 11.50 -7.00 -6.79
CA CYS A 697 12.15 -7.77 -7.86
C CYS A 697 13.13 -6.90 -8.66
N THR A 698 12.68 -5.71 -9.07
CA THR A 698 13.53 -4.75 -9.79
C THR A 698 14.76 -4.36 -8.98
N TYR A 699 14.58 -4.09 -7.68
CA TYR A 699 15.67 -3.83 -6.76
C TYR A 699 16.66 -4.99 -6.66
N LEU A 700 16.15 -6.21 -6.44
CA LEU A 700 16.99 -7.40 -6.31
C LEU A 700 17.79 -7.68 -7.59
N TYR A 701 17.18 -7.44 -8.76
CA TYR A 701 17.87 -7.51 -10.04
C TYR A 701 18.98 -6.47 -10.18
N ASN A 702 18.73 -5.20 -9.82
CA ASN A 702 19.76 -4.17 -9.81
C ASN A 702 20.93 -4.50 -8.86
N VAL A 703 20.63 -5.09 -7.69
CA VAL A 703 21.66 -5.60 -6.77
C VAL A 703 22.49 -6.68 -7.46
N ALA A 704 21.87 -7.66 -8.12
CA ALA A 704 22.58 -8.72 -8.82
C ALA A 704 23.46 -8.20 -9.98
N GLU A 705 23.00 -7.19 -10.74
CA GLU A 705 23.83 -6.51 -11.75
C GLU A 705 25.05 -5.83 -11.13
N LYS A 706 24.86 -5.12 -10.00
CA LYS A 706 25.96 -4.49 -9.26
C LYS A 706 26.92 -5.50 -8.65
N VAL A 707 26.43 -6.64 -8.19
CA VAL A 707 27.24 -7.78 -7.76
C VAL A 707 28.13 -8.27 -8.90
N GLN A 708 27.56 -8.49 -10.08
CA GLN A 708 28.32 -8.96 -11.25
C GLN A 708 29.44 -7.98 -11.62
N LEU A 709 29.17 -6.67 -11.59
CA LEU A 709 30.17 -5.64 -11.82
C LEU A 709 31.25 -5.64 -10.73
N PHE A 710 30.85 -5.68 -9.45
CA PHE A 710 31.76 -5.73 -8.30
C PHE A 710 32.72 -6.93 -8.39
N VAL A 711 32.21 -8.15 -8.56
CA VAL A 711 33.07 -9.35 -8.61
C VAL A 711 33.97 -9.42 -9.86
N THR A 712 33.62 -8.67 -10.92
CA THR A 712 34.40 -8.61 -12.15
C THR A 712 35.49 -7.53 -12.10
N LYS A 713 35.19 -6.38 -11.48
CA LYS A 713 36.08 -5.22 -11.43
C LYS A 713 36.93 -5.18 -10.15
N CYS A 714 36.44 -5.75 -9.06
CA CYS A 714 37.10 -5.74 -7.76
C CYS A 714 37.44 -7.19 -7.37
N ARG A 715 38.71 -7.56 -7.47
CA ARG A 715 39.17 -8.90 -7.06
C ARG A 715 38.95 -9.06 -5.55
N VAL A 716 38.17 -10.05 -5.13
CA VAL A 716 37.89 -10.28 -3.69
C VAL A 716 38.99 -11.08 -3.00
N LEU A 717 39.45 -12.17 -3.61
CA LEU A 717 40.39 -13.11 -2.96
C LEU A 717 41.85 -12.84 -3.30
N GLY A 718 42.74 -13.00 -2.32
CA GLY A 718 44.19 -12.91 -2.47
C GLY A 718 44.70 -11.47 -2.66
N VAL A 719 44.02 -10.48 -2.07
CA VAL A 719 44.39 -9.06 -2.12
C VAL A 719 44.35 -8.45 -0.71
N PRO A 720 45.03 -7.32 -0.46
CA PRO A 720 45.00 -6.66 0.85
C PRO A 720 43.59 -6.31 1.35
N GLU A 721 42.69 -5.95 0.44
CA GLU A 721 41.30 -5.57 0.76
C GLU A 721 40.36 -6.77 0.96
N GLN A 722 40.86 -8.01 0.92
CA GLN A 722 40.05 -9.23 0.94
C GLN A 722 39.00 -9.21 2.05
N ASN A 723 39.42 -8.93 3.29
CA ASN A 723 38.51 -8.96 4.44
C ASN A 723 37.44 -7.86 4.38
N SER A 724 37.78 -6.66 3.88
CA SER A 724 36.80 -5.60 3.63
C SER A 724 35.77 -6.02 2.57
N ARG A 725 36.24 -6.57 1.44
CA ARG A 725 35.38 -7.03 0.35
C ARG A 725 34.51 -8.22 0.75
N LEU A 726 35.00 -9.11 1.62
CA LEU A 726 34.20 -10.21 2.19
C LEU A 726 33.06 -9.69 3.08
N LEU A 727 33.27 -8.63 3.85
CA LEU A 727 32.19 -7.98 4.59
C LEU A 727 31.13 -7.39 3.65
N LEU A 728 31.52 -6.80 2.52
CA LEU A 728 30.57 -6.34 1.51
C LEU A 728 29.80 -7.50 0.85
N CYS A 729 30.47 -8.63 0.57
CA CYS A 729 29.80 -9.86 0.15
C CYS A 729 28.77 -10.32 1.18
N GLN A 730 29.13 -10.32 2.47
CA GLN A 730 28.24 -10.73 3.55
C GLN A 730 27.03 -9.80 3.71
N ALA A 731 27.24 -8.48 3.63
CA ALA A 731 26.14 -7.51 3.64
C ALA A 731 25.19 -7.76 2.46
N THR A 732 25.74 -8.00 1.28
CA THR A 732 24.97 -8.33 0.07
C THR A 732 24.15 -9.60 0.26
N LEU A 733 24.76 -10.69 0.75
CA LEU A 733 24.06 -11.95 1.01
C LEU A 733 22.90 -11.77 1.99
N LYS A 734 23.11 -11.04 3.09
CA LYS A 734 22.04 -10.75 4.08
C LYS A 734 20.87 -10.00 3.45
N VAL A 735 21.13 -8.99 2.62
CA VAL A 735 20.08 -8.21 1.93
C VAL A 735 19.35 -9.06 0.90
N MET A 736 20.08 -9.77 0.03
CA MET A 736 19.48 -10.64 -0.98
C MET A 736 18.62 -11.73 -0.34
N GLN A 737 19.10 -12.37 0.74
CA GLN A 737 18.36 -13.36 1.50
C GLN A 737 17.05 -12.78 2.05
N THR A 738 17.10 -11.57 2.62
CA THR A 738 15.90 -10.88 3.12
C THR A 738 14.91 -10.60 1.99
N CYS A 739 15.38 -10.15 0.82
CA CYS A 739 14.52 -9.95 -0.35
C CYS A 739 13.90 -11.26 -0.83
N PHE A 740 14.66 -12.35 -0.92
CA PHE A 740 14.15 -13.65 -1.31
C PHE A 740 13.09 -14.16 -0.32
N GLN A 741 13.34 -14.04 0.98
CA GLN A 741 12.36 -14.41 2.02
C GLN A 741 11.05 -13.63 1.89
N MET A 742 11.12 -12.32 1.60
CA MET A 742 9.93 -11.50 1.34
C MET A 742 9.20 -11.88 0.05
N LEU A 743 9.91 -12.38 -0.96
CA LEU A 743 9.31 -12.92 -2.18
C LEU A 743 8.83 -14.38 -2.03
N GLY A 744 9.04 -15.00 -0.87
CA GLY A 744 8.75 -16.41 -0.63
C GLY A 744 9.68 -17.36 -1.41
N ILE A 745 10.90 -16.94 -1.73
CA ILE A 745 11.88 -17.74 -2.46
C ILE A 745 12.97 -18.18 -1.48
N GLU A 746 13.32 -19.45 -1.47
CA GLU A 746 14.42 -19.97 -0.66
C GLU A 746 15.72 -19.98 -1.50
N PRO A 747 16.74 -19.17 -1.15
CA PRO A 747 17.99 -19.17 -1.88
C PRO A 747 18.86 -20.39 -1.52
N LEU A 748 19.72 -20.80 -2.46
CA LEU A 748 20.69 -21.88 -2.28
C LEU A 748 22.11 -21.33 -2.32
N ASP A 749 22.96 -21.76 -1.38
CA ASP A 749 24.38 -21.35 -1.31
C ASP A 749 25.27 -22.03 -2.36
N GLN A 750 24.73 -23.00 -3.10
CA GLN A 750 25.42 -23.80 -4.11
C GLN A 750 24.43 -24.25 -5.19
N ILE A 751 24.70 -23.89 -6.45
CA ILE A 751 23.87 -24.20 -7.62
C ILE A 751 24.74 -24.50 -8.83
#